data_AF-A0A6P5ZIJ8-F1
#
_entry.id   AF-A0A6P5ZIJ8-F1
#
_cell.length_a   1.000
_cell.length_b   1.000
_cell.length_c   1.000
_cell.angle_alpha   90.00
_cell.angle_beta   90.00
_cell.angle_gamma   90.00
#
_symmetry.space_group_name_H-M   'P 1'
#
loop_
_entity.id
_entity.type
_entity.pdbx_description
1 polymer ?
#
loop_
_entity_poly.entity_id
_entity_poly.type
_entity_poly.pdbx_seq_one_letter_code
_entity_poly.pdbx_strand_id
1 'polypeptide(L)'
;MSMLLWNCRGARHPNFVRTVRELAGMHGPDIMVITETRARGEDVRHIIDRLPFDSWKDTATIGYKRGIWFLWKSDLVEVDDICATEQEIHATIKVKSNNFSWLISAIYASPCYKERLLLWENLKTVPSHHDLPWLVLGDFNEVLNIEDKKGGRPVSLVGSGAFKDCLNFCHLADLGFSGPSSDHCPILLSLKNKVPRVGLKPFCLQKMWFDHPEFLTLVRNSWSNGQESLAQSLLTLRKDMHEWNLNSFGNFFLKKKKILARWSGIEKALANSPNQFLLNLQRTLLEEFNGILKAGEDIWILKSRVNWLIEGERNTRFFHVFTILRRRYNRISGLMKDGVWISEPNGPRFLHEAIYFFLLSNLPYRHSWTLIYLEIQKTFWSFKSFKASGPNGLHPFFYHRCWNIVKDKICATVKHIFEVASMLEELNETLIFLVPKCINPTQIDQFRLISLCNIPYKIISKIMVQRLRLFLDKMISPFQASFVPGRNGCDNCIIIQELVHSFKTKKGGLGHMIVKLDLEKAYDKLEWGFIRKVLTFFNLPKSWISLIMSCVSSSSISILMNEGMLKKFKPSRGKAEGKTANSMQEVLIAFCDEFGQTINLEKFGVFFFTNTRQDYKRDIINILGINETLISKDTWGFPMRKGRVSKNDYAFIVNKVKAKLVGWKTNLLSPTGRMGKNGDKKRLHLLNWSEVTKKKVKVDWVTTLKGKYLQDNGTLRKTSKVSMTWKAMKWAGPIVEKDIGWVIGDGSSTSFWHDNWLGFGSLKNIVHGPLNWHEDQISMSQCLNALKNNQPLSISFKLNANVLDKINAIPTQLVGQGQDNIYWSASSSGVFTTQSAYDLDRGTSLNENKGQWEWI
;
A
#
# COMPACT_ATOMS: atom_id res chain seq x y z
N MET A 1 0.34 -33.17 6.64
CA MET A 1 0.72 -33.63 5.28
C MET A 1 -0.08 -32.88 4.18
N SER A 2 0.44 -32.81 2.95
CA SER A 2 -0.26 -32.31 1.73
C SER A 2 0.20 -33.07 0.50
N MET A 3 -0.71 -33.32 -0.44
CA MET A 3 -0.51 -34.22 -1.57
C MET A 3 -1.10 -33.62 -2.86
N LEU A 4 -0.52 -33.94 -4.02
CA LEU A 4 -0.97 -33.41 -5.30
C LEU A 4 -1.11 -34.53 -6.35
N LEU A 5 -2.30 -34.69 -6.93
CA LEU A 5 -2.59 -35.58 -8.06
C LEU A 5 -2.68 -34.77 -9.36
N TRP A 6 -2.12 -35.27 -10.46
CA TRP A 6 -2.26 -34.63 -11.77
C TRP A 6 -2.25 -35.62 -12.95
N ASN A 7 -3.36 -35.70 -13.71
CA ASN A 7 -3.34 -36.26 -15.06
C ASN A 7 -2.62 -35.27 -15.99
N CYS A 8 -1.42 -35.66 -16.43
CA CYS A 8 -0.51 -34.77 -17.16
C CYS A 8 -0.60 -34.84 -18.69
N ARG A 9 -1.36 -35.80 -19.25
CA ARG A 9 -1.47 -36.11 -20.70
C ARG A 9 -0.13 -36.33 -21.44
N GLY A 10 0.94 -36.69 -20.72
CA GLY A 10 2.24 -37.08 -21.29
C GLY A 10 3.44 -36.29 -20.73
N ALA A 11 4.30 -36.98 -19.99
CA ALA A 11 5.49 -36.42 -19.33
C ALA A 11 6.62 -36.00 -20.30
N ARG A 12 6.59 -36.48 -21.55
CA ARG A 12 7.55 -36.13 -22.62
C ARG A 12 7.40 -34.70 -23.16
N HIS A 13 6.36 -33.95 -22.79
CA HIS A 13 6.18 -32.57 -23.27
C HIS A 13 7.25 -31.61 -22.69
N PRO A 14 7.89 -30.72 -23.46
CA PRO A 14 9.04 -29.92 -22.99
C PRO A 14 8.79 -29.07 -21.73
N ASN A 15 7.54 -28.61 -21.53
CA ASN A 15 7.18 -27.84 -20.33
C ASN A 15 6.90 -28.71 -19.08
N PHE A 16 6.79 -30.03 -19.19
CA PHE A 16 6.34 -30.90 -18.09
C PHE A 16 7.18 -30.75 -16.81
N VAL A 17 8.50 -30.94 -16.90
CA VAL A 17 9.42 -30.79 -15.75
C VAL A 17 9.31 -29.40 -15.11
N ARG A 18 9.14 -28.36 -15.94
CA ARG A 18 8.94 -26.99 -15.47
C ARG A 18 7.59 -26.84 -14.75
N THR A 19 6.50 -27.36 -15.30
CA THR A 19 5.17 -27.33 -14.69
C THR A 19 5.14 -28.08 -13.37
N VAL A 20 5.78 -29.26 -13.26
CA VAL A 20 5.89 -30.00 -11.99
C VAL A 20 6.70 -29.19 -10.96
N ARG A 21 7.84 -28.59 -11.34
CA ARG A 21 8.61 -27.70 -10.45
C ARG A 21 7.81 -26.46 -10.02
N GLU A 22 7.05 -25.84 -10.93
CA GLU A 22 6.19 -24.69 -10.61
C GLU A 22 5.04 -25.09 -9.65
N LEU A 23 4.37 -26.23 -9.88
CA LEU A 23 3.34 -26.77 -8.98
C LEU A 23 3.91 -27.11 -7.60
N ALA A 24 5.03 -27.83 -7.55
CA ALA A 24 5.69 -28.21 -6.31
C ALA A 24 6.17 -26.98 -5.51
N GLY A 25 6.77 -25.98 -6.17
CA GLY A 25 7.17 -24.71 -5.54
C GLY A 25 5.99 -23.81 -5.16
N MET A 26 4.84 -23.94 -5.84
CA MET A 26 3.62 -23.21 -5.49
C MET A 26 2.90 -23.78 -4.27
N HIS A 27 2.86 -25.11 -4.14
CA HIS A 27 1.98 -25.83 -3.21
C HIS A 27 2.70 -26.58 -2.08
N GLY A 28 3.99 -26.92 -2.23
CA GLY A 28 4.75 -27.69 -1.26
C GLY A 28 4.13 -29.06 -0.93
N PRO A 29 3.88 -29.93 -1.94
CA PRO A 29 3.45 -31.30 -1.68
C PRO A 29 4.56 -32.10 -0.98
N ASP A 30 4.11 -33.06 -0.18
CA ASP A 30 4.92 -34.04 0.53
C ASP A 30 4.91 -35.37 -0.26
N ILE A 31 3.81 -35.68 -0.96
CA ILE A 31 3.66 -36.74 -1.99
C ILE A 31 3.01 -36.13 -3.25
N MET A 32 3.41 -36.61 -4.44
CA MET A 32 2.79 -36.26 -5.72
C MET A 32 2.53 -37.51 -6.58
N VAL A 33 1.30 -37.64 -7.06
CA VAL A 33 0.88 -38.69 -7.99
C VAL A 33 0.69 -38.08 -9.38
N ILE A 34 1.30 -38.68 -10.39
CA ILE A 34 1.18 -38.23 -11.79
C ILE A 34 0.60 -39.38 -12.62
N THR A 35 -0.50 -39.12 -13.31
CA THR A 35 -1.16 -40.10 -14.17
C THR A 35 -1.10 -39.71 -15.64
N GLU A 36 -1.33 -40.69 -16.52
CA GLU A 36 -1.24 -40.54 -17.97
C GLU A 36 0.15 -40.07 -18.43
N THR A 37 1.20 -40.70 -17.89
CA THR A 37 2.59 -40.25 -18.09
C THR A 37 3.13 -40.52 -19.49
N ARG A 38 2.60 -41.54 -20.21
CA ARG A 38 2.91 -41.88 -21.62
C ARG A 38 4.44 -41.98 -21.90
N ALA A 39 5.21 -42.44 -20.94
CA ALA A 39 6.67 -42.60 -20.99
C ALA A 39 7.08 -44.06 -20.72
N ARG A 40 8.32 -44.45 -21.07
CA ARG A 40 8.85 -45.82 -20.92
C ARG A 40 10.36 -45.82 -20.69
N GLY A 41 10.85 -46.82 -19.95
CA GLY A 41 12.29 -47.12 -19.86
C GLY A 41 13.11 -45.97 -19.29
N GLU A 42 14.31 -45.77 -19.83
CA GLU A 42 15.30 -44.84 -19.29
C GLU A 42 14.84 -43.36 -19.29
N ASP A 43 13.93 -42.98 -20.21
CA ASP A 43 13.24 -41.67 -20.18
C ASP A 43 12.60 -41.37 -18.82
N VAL A 44 12.05 -42.39 -18.15
CA VAL A 44 11.34 -42.22 -16.87
C VAL A 44 12.30 -41.71 -15.80
N ARG A 45 13.45 -42.37 -15.65
CA ARG A 45 14.51 -41.96 -14.71
C ARG A 45 14.99 -40.55 -15.05
N HIS A 46 15.42 -40.33 -16.29
CA HIS A 46 15.89 -39.03 -16.75
C HIS A 46 14.87 -37.89 -16.62
N ILE A 47 13.56 -38.15 -16.60
CA ILE A 47 12.54 -37.13 -16.30
C ILE A 47 12.39 -36.94 -14.79
N ILE A 48 12.29 -38.02 -14.00
CA ILE A 48 12.06 -37.97 -12.55
C ILE A 48 13.26 -37.37 -11.79
N ASP A 49 14.50 -37.66 -12.20
CA ASP A 49 15.74 -37.09 -11.61
C ASP A 49 15.79 -35.54 -11.69
N ARG A 50 14.93 -34.93 -12.52
CA ARG A 50 14.78 -33.47 -12.64
C ARG A 50 13.60 -32.91 -11.85
N LEU A 51 12.86 -33.72 -11.09
CA LEU A 51 11.74 -33.31 -10.25
C LEU A 51 12.19 -33.05 -8.80
N PRO A 52 11.40 -32.32 -7.98
CA PRO A 52 11.78 -31.96 -6.61
C PRO A 52 11.33 -33.02 -5.57
N PHE A 53 11.62 -34.29 -5.87
CA PHE A 53 11.31 -35.49 -5.09
C PHE A 53 12.51 -36.42 -5.13
N ASP A 54 12.83 -37.06 -4.01
CA ASP A 54 14.04 -37.90 -3.83
C ASP A 54 13.74 -39.40 -3.83
N SER A 55 12.47 -39.80 -3.81
CA SER A 55 12.03 -41.19 -3.87
C SER A 55 10.77 -41.36 -4.71
N TRP A 56 10.67 -42.46 -5.44
CA TRP A 56 9.61 -42.68 -6.42
C TRP A 56 9.38 -44.16 -6.79
N LYS A 57 8.21 -44.42 -7.39
CA LYS A 57 7.80 -45.69 -8.02
C LYS A 57 7.02 -45.37 -9.31
N ASP A 58 7.21 -46.16 -10.37
CA ASP A 58 6.39 -46.11 -11.58
C ASP A 58 5.67 -47.43 -11.89
N THR A 59 4.68 -47.35 -12.78
CA THR A 59 4.06 -48.52 -13.43
C THR A 59 4.31 -48.52 -14.93
N ALA A 60 4.56 -49.71 -15.49
CA ALA A 60 4.87 -49.91 -16.90
C ALA A 60 3.71 -49.47 -17.82
N THR A 61 4.02 -48.93 -19.01
CA THR A 61 3.02 -48.39 -19.94
C THR A 61 2.85 -49.24 -21.19
N ILE A 62 1.63 -49.73 -21.42
CA ILE A 62 1.28 -50.57 -22.57
C ILE A 62 0.68 -49.70 -23.69
N GLY A 63 1.34 -49.70 -24.85
CA GLY A 63 0.99 -48.80 -25.96
C GLY A 63 1.20 -47.33 -25.58
N TYR A 64 0.25 -46.46 -25.95
CA TYR A 64 0.13 -45.09 -25.44
C TYR A 64 -0.80 -44.98 -24.22
N LYS A 65 -1.17 -46.12 -23.60
CA LYS A 65 -2.10 -46.19 -22.47
C LYS A 65 -1.34 -46.41 -21.15
N ARG A 66 -2.00 -46.06 -20.04
CA ARG A 66 -1.57 -46.33 -18.66
C ARG A 66 -0.26 -45.61 -18.29
N GLY A 67 0.21 -45.82 -17.05
CA GLY A 67 1.36 -45.13 -16.47
C GLY A 67 0.97 -44.20 -15.32
N ILE A 68 1.33 -44.64 -14.11
CA ILE A 68 1.19 -43.93 -12.85
C ILE A 68 2.61 -43.74 -12.30
N TRP A 69 2.96 -42.52 -11.89
CA TRP A 69 4.16 -42.25 -11.08
C TRP A 69 3.74 -41.82 -9.69
N PHE A 70 4.29 -42.46 -8.67
CA PHE A 70 4.13 -42.12 -7.27
C PHE A 70 5.45 -41.54 -6.76
N LEU A 71 5.47 -40.24 -6.45
CA LEU A 71 6.67 -39.49 -6.05
C LEU A 71 6.51 -39.01 -4.60
N TRP A 72 7.55 -39.10 -3.77
CA TRP A 72 7.50 -38.63 -2.39
C TRP A 72 8.81 -38.01 -1.91
N LYS A 73 8.79 -37.60 -0.64
CA LYS A 73 9.89 -36.96 0.08
C LYS A 73 10.31 -37.81 1.25
N SER A 74 11.48 -38.47 1.15
CA SER A 74 11.94 -39.44 2.15
C SER A 74 12.24 -38.81 3.51
N ASP A 75 12.49 -37.49 3.57
CA ASP A 75 12.66 -36.73 4.80
C ASP A 75 11.33 -36.51 5.57
N LEU A 76 10.18 -36.55 4.87
CA LEU A 76 8.86 -36.26 5.45
C LEU A 76 7.98 -37.49 5.64
N VAL A 77 8.10 -38.49 4.75
CA VAL A 77 7.28 -39.71 4.77
C VAL A 77 8.11 -40.96 4.49
N GLU A 78 7.71 -42.04 5.16
CA GLU A 78 8.12 -43.41 4.93
C GLU A 78 7.00 -44.11 4.14
N VAL A 79 7.38 -45.00 3.21
CA VAL A 79 6.47 -45.57 2.21
C VAL A 79 6.80 -47.05 2.04
N ASP A 80 5.91 -47.88 2.56
CA ASP A 80 6.06 -49.33 2.70
C ASP A 80 5.00 -50.07 1.84
N ASP A 81 5.13 -51.39 1.71
CA ASP A 81 4.14 -52.29 1.07
C ASP A 81 3.61 -51.85 -0.31
N ILE A 82 4.50 -51.37 -1.19
CA ILE A 82 4.12 -50.83 -2.50
C ILE A 82 3.73 -51.95 -3.49
N CYS A 83 2.47 -52.38 -3.43
CA CYS A 83 1.85 -53.24 -4.45
C CYS A 83 1.35 -52.39 -5.63
N ALA A 84 1.61 -52.82 -6.87
CA ALA A 84 1.28 -52.04 -8.06
C ALA A 84 0.79 -52.92 -9.22
N THR A 85 -0.33 -52.53 -9.82
CA THR A 85 -0.84 -53.07 -11.08
C THR A 85 -0.69 -52.02 -12.19
N GLU A 86 -1.11 -52.34 -13.41
CA GLU A 86 -1.15 -51.34 -14.49
C GLU A 86 -2.22 -50.24 -14.30
N GLN A 87 -3.18 -50.44 -13.38
CA GLN A 87 -4.30 -49.53 -13.14
C GLN A 87 -4.29 -48.87 -11.74
N GLU A 88 -3.50 -49.38 -10.80
CA GLU A 88 -3.41 -48.86 -9.44
C GLU A 88 -2.01 -49.02 -8.81
N ILE A 89 -1.72 -48.18 -7.81
CA ILE A 89 -0.61 -48.39 -6.86
C ILE A 89 -1.18 -48.28 -5.46
N HIS A 90 -1.12 -49.36 -4.68
CA HIS A 90 -1.33 -49.33 -3.24
C HIS A 90 0.00 -49.05 -2.54
N ALA A 91 -0.01 -48.30 -1.43
CA ALA A 91 1.18 -48.13 -0.59
C ALA A 91 0.79 -47.75 0.84
N THR A 92 1.49 -48.31 1.82
CA THR A 92 1.38 -47.93 3.23
C THR A 92 2.21 -46.66 3.45
N ILE A 93 1.58 -45.58 3.94
CA ILE A 93 2.24 -44.27 4.13
C ILE A 93 2.35 -43.95 5.61
N LYS A 94 3.57 -43.82 6.11
CA LYS A 94 3.88 -43.51 7.51
C LYS A 94 4.51 -42.12 7.62
N VAL A 95 3.82 -41.23 8.33
CA VAL A 95 4.18 -39.81 8.37
C VAL A 95 5.17 -39.53 9.51
N LYS A 96 6.44 -39.26 9.16
CA LYS A 96 7.56 -39.18 10.12
C LYS A 96 7.39 -38.11 11.21
N SER A 97 6.60 -37.06 10.96
CA SER A 97 6.35 -35.99 11.95
C SER A 97 5.45 -36.41 13.13
N ASN A 98 4.72 -37.52 13.03
CA ASN A 98 3.75 -37.94 14.05
C ASN A 98 3.47 -39.46 14.11
N ASN A 99 4.29 -40.29 13.45
CA ASN A 99 4.13 -41.76 13.36
C ASN A 99 2.72 -42.26 12.97
N PHE A 100 1.97 -41.45 12.22
CA PHE A 100 0.64 -41.84 11.73
C PHE A 100 0.76 -42.61 10.42
N SER A 101 0.31 -43.87 10.42
CA SER A 101 0.26 -44.75 9.25
C SER A 101 -1.15 -44.81 8.66
N TRP A 102 -1.24 -44.80 7.33
CA TRP A 102 -2.49 -44.84 6.57
C TRP A 102 -2.24 -45.40 5.16
N LEU A 103 -3.26 -45.99 4.52
CA LEU A 103 -3.13 -46.62 3.20
C LEU A 103 -3.55 -45.66 2.09
N ILE A 104 -2.75 -45.54 1.02
CA ILE A 104 -3.18 -44.90 -0.23
C ILE A 104 -3.49 -45.96 -1.31
N SER A 105 -4.41 -45.63 -2.21
CA SER A 105 -4.51 -46.30 -3.51
C SER A 105 -4.64 -45.27 -4.63
N ALA A 106 -3.59 -45.16 -5.43
CA ALA A 106 -3.43 -44.20 -6.52
C ALA A 106 -3.85 -44.84 -7.85
N ILE A 107 -4.92 -44.35 -8.48
CA ILE A 107 -5.59 -45.03 -9.60
C ILE A 107 -5.44 -44.31 -10.94
N TYR A 108 -5.28 -45.09 -12.01
CA TYR A 108 -5.52 -44.70 -13.40
C TYR A 108 -6.23 -45.85 -14.13
N ALA A 109 -7.55 -45.90 -13.97
CA ALA A 109 -8.40 -46.95 -14.51
C ALA A 109 -8.46 -46.91 -16.05
N SER A 110 -8.60 -48.07 -16.68
CA SER A 110 -8.77 -48.15 -18.13
C SER A 110 -10.09 -47.50 -18.58
N PRO A 111 -10.13 -46.82 -19.74
CA PRO A 111 -11.38 -46.43 -20.40
C PRO A 111 -12.14 -47.63 -21.01
N CYS A 112 -11.54 -48.84 -21.03
CA CYS A 112 -12.20 -50.06 -21.47
C CYS A 112 -12.95 -50.71 -20.30
N TYR A 113 -14.29 -50.83 -20.42
CA TYR A 113 -15.17 -51.35 -19.37
C TYR A 113 -14.72 -52.73 -18.84
N LYS A 114 -14.37 -53.69 -19.72
CA LYS A 114 -13.93 -55.03 -19.30
C LYS A 114 -12.63 -55.00 -18.49
N GLU A 115 -11.66 -54.18 -18.90
CA GLU A 115 -10.39 -54.02 -18.17
C GLU A 115 -10.59 -53.34 -16.80
N ARG A 116 -11.58 -52.44 -16.71
CA ARG A 116 -11.93 -51.70 -15.48
C ARG A 116 -12.72 -52.54 -14.48
N LEU A 117 -13.46 -53.57 -14.89
CA LEU A 117 -14.08 -54.50 -13.94
C LEU A 117 -13.04 -55.24 -13.08
N LEU A 118 -11.87 -55.60 -13.65
CA LEU A 118 -10.79 -56.20 -12.86
C LEU A 118 -10.28 -55.25 -11.76
N LEU A 119 -10.22 -53.94 -12.03
CA LEU A 119 -9.87 -52.94 -11.01
C LEU A 119 -10.92 -52.88 -9.89
N TRP A 120 -12.21 -53.04 -10.21
CA TRP A 120 -13.27 -53.08 -9.19
C TRP A 120 -13.17 -54.33 -8.32
N GLU A 121 -12.90 -55.51 -8.90
CA GLU A 121 -12.71 -56.72 -8.10
C GLU A 121 -11.41 -56.68 -7.28
N ASN A 122 -10.31 -56.10 -7.80
CA ASN A 122 -9.09 -55.83 -7.04
C ASN A 122 -9.39 -54.97 -5.80
N LEU A 123 -10.04 -53.81 -5.98
CA LEU A 123 -10.32 -52.88 -4.87
C LEU A 123 -11.20 -53.50 -3.78
N LYS A 124 -12.10 -54.43 -4.12
CA LYS A 124 -12.92 -55.15 -3.13
C LYS A 124 -12.11 -56.09 -2.24
N THR A 125 -10.92 -56.55 -2.63
CA THR A 125 -10.08 -57.37 -1.73
C THR A 125 -9.33 -56.51 -0.71
N VAL A 126 -9.02 -55.25 -1.03
CA VAL A 126 -8.20 -54.38 -0.17
C VAL A 126 -8.77 -54.21 1.26
N PRO A 127 -10.08 -53.94 1.48
CA PRO A 127 -10.67 -53.83 2.82
C PRO A 127 -10.45 -55.02 3.76
N SER A 128 -10.28 -56.25 3.25
CA SER A 128 -10.07 -57.43 4.12
C SER A 128 -8.61 -57.69 4.47
N HIS A 129 -7.69 -56.80 4.07
CA HIS A 129 -6.24 -56.93 4.28
C HIS A 129 -5.61 -55.80 5.11
N HIS A 130 -6.38 -54.81 5.60
CA HIS A 130 -5.87 -53.75 6.49
C HIS A 130 -6.95 -53.16 7.42
N ASP A 131 -6.53 -52.71 8.60
CA ASP A 131 -7.34 -51.85 9.50
C ASP A 131 -6.97 -50.36 9.38
N LEU A 132 -6.03 -50.01 8.49
CA LEU A 132 -5.54 -48.64 8.34
C LEU A 132 -6.59 -47.70 7.69
N PRO A 133 -6.60 -46.40 8.05
CA PRO A 133 -7.39 -45.40 7.33
C PRO A 133 -7.00 -45.36 5.84
N TRP A 134 -7.98 -45.58 4.95
CA TRP A 134 -7.74 -45.74 3.51
C TRP A 134 -8.18 -44.51 2.72
N LEU A 135 -7.34 -44.10 1.76
CA LEU A 135 -7.61 -43.00 0.85
C LEU A 135 -7.38 -43.45 -0.60
N VAL A 136 -8.47 -43.54 -1.36
CA VAL A 136 -8.45 -43.84 -2.79
C VAL A 136 -8.51 -42.54 -3.59
N LEU A 137 -7.59 -42.33 -4.52
CA LEU A 137 -7.56 -41.14 -5.38
C LEU A 137 -6.96 -41.44 -6.75
N GLY A 138 -7.51 -40.83 -7.81
CA GLY A 138 -7.02 -41.12 -9.16
C GLY A 138 -7.95 -40.65 -10.26
N ASP A 139 -7.71 -41.19 -11.45
CA ASP A 139 -8.58 -41.06 -12.62
C ASP A 139 -9.32 -42.40 -12.85
N PHE A 140 -10.60 -42.43 -12.51
CA PHE A 140 -11.43 -43.64 -12.56
C PHE A 140 -12.01 -43.90 -13.97
N ASN A 141 -11.89 -42.96 -14.91
CA ASN A 141 -12.50 -43.01 -16.25
C ASN A 141 -14.01 -43.38 -16.29
N GLU A 142 -14.73 -43.23 -15.18
CA GLU A 142 -16.16 -43.49 -14.97
C GLU A 142 -16.72 -42.47 -13.96
N VAL A 143 -18.03 -42.23 -14.00
CA VAL A 143 -18.69 -41.20 -13.15
C VAL A 143 -19.86 -41.76 -12.35
N LEU A 144 -20.13 -41.19 -11.17
CA LEU A 144 -21.26 -41.56 -10.32
C LEU A 144 -22.53 -40.79 -10.68
N ASN A 145 -22.42 -39.52 -11.11
CA ASN A 145 -23.58 -38.71 -11.48
C ASN A 145 -23.49 -38.24 -12.94
N ILE A 146 -24.65 -38.02 -13.56
CA ILE A 146 -24.73 -37.44 -14.91
C ILE A 146 -24.20 -35.99 -14.92
N GLU A 147 -24.30 -35.26 -13.80
CA GLU A 147 -23.79 -33.88 -13.67
C GLU A 147 -22.26 -33.78 -13.69
N ASP A 148 -21.55 -34.86 -13.37
CA ASP A 148 -20.08 -34.90 -13.34
C ASP A 148 -19.47 -34.92 -14.76
N LYS A 149 -20.26 -35.29 -15.78
CA LYS A 149 -19.80 -35.46 -17.16
C LYS A 149 -20.21 -34.29 -18.06
N LYS A 150 -19.23 -33.68 -18.73
CA LYS A 150 -19.45 -32.55 -19.65
C LYS A 150 -19.22 -32.94 -21.12
N GLY A 151 -20.27 -33.41 -21.78
CA GLY A 151 -20.27 -33.74 -23.21
C GLY A 151 -19.76 -35.15 -23.53
N GLY A 152 -19.58 -35.43 -24.82
CA GLY A 152 -19.27 -36.77 -25.32
C GLY A 152 -20.51 -37.69 -25.32
N ARG A 153 -20.28 -39.01 -25.33
CA ARG A 153 -21.35 -40.02 -25.21
C ARG A 153 -22.04 -39.93 -23.83
N PRO A 154 -23.30 -40.36 -23.68
CA PRO A 154 -23.98 -40.47 -22.38
C PRO A 154 -23.18 -41.24 -21.30
N VAL A 155 -23.63 -41.15 -20.05
CA VAL A 155 -23.10 -42.00 -18.95
C VAL A 155 -23.64 -43.42 -19.12
N SER A 156 -22.79 -44.43 -18.90
CA SER A 156 -23.23 -45.83 -18.86
C SER A 156 -23.87 -46.10 -17.50
N LEU A 157 -25.17 -46.35 -17.45
CA LEU A 157 -25.84 -46.71 -16.19
C LEU A 157 -25.25 -48.00 -15.58
N VAL A 158 -24.86 -48.96 -16.43
CA VAL A 158 -24.20 -50.21 -16.02
C VAL A 158 -22.80 -49.95 -15.48
N GLY A 159 -22.03 -49.07 -16.13
CA GLY A 159 -20.67 -48.71 -15.68
C GLY A 159 -20.66 -47.91 -14.38
N SER A 160 -21.57 -46.94 -14.28
CA SER A 160 -21.81 -46.12 -13.10
C SER A 160 -22.31 -46.94 -11.91
N GLY A 161 -23.21 -47.90 -12.16
CA GLY A 161 -23.68 -48.88 -11.18
C GLY A 161 -22.53 -49.72 -10.62
N ALA A 162 -21.81 -50.44 -11.48
CA ALA A 162 -20.68 -51.28 -11.05
C ALA A 162 -19.59 -50.51 -10.26
N PHE A 163 -19.34 -49.25 -10.63
CA PHE A 163 -18.42 -48.38 -9.87
C PHE A 163 -18.99 -47.99 -8.50
N LYS A 164 -20.27 -47.59 -8.44
CA LYS A 164 -20.97 -47.29 -7.18
C LYS A 164 -21.00 -48.50 -6.23
N ASP A 165 -21.27 -49.69 -6.76
CA ASP A 165 -21.33 -50.93 -5.99
C ASP A 165 -19.94 -51.30 -5.44
N CYS A 166 -18.87 -51.08 -6.21
CA CYS A 166 -17.49 -51.19 -5.72
C CYS A 166 -17.21 -50.25 -4.54
N LEU A 167 -17.58 -48.95 -4.66
CA LEU A 167 -17.37 -47.98 -3.58
C LEU A 167 -18.19 -48.31 -2.33
N ASN A 168 -19.45 -48.74 -2.49
CA ASN A 168 -20.32 -49.16 -1.39
C ASN A 168 -19.75 -50.36 -0.62
N PHE A 169 -19.29 -51.39 -1.35
CA PHE A 169 -18.65 -52.59 -0.79
C PHE A 169 -17.37 -52.24 -0.03
N CYS A 170 -16.58 -51.32 -0.59
CA CYS A 170 -15.36 -50.81 0.04
C CYS A 170 -15.62 -49.79 1.18
N HIS A 171 -16.89 -49.50 1.50
CA HIS A 171 -17.31 -48.48 2.47
C HIS A 171 -16.69 -47.09 2.25
N LEU A 172 -16.37 -46.75 0.99
CA LEU A 172 -15.69 -45.50 0.63
C LEU A 172 -16.68 -44.33 0.52
N ALA A 173 -16.32 -43.21 1.16
CA ALA A 173 -17.07 -41.96 1.12
C ALA A 173 -16.37 -40.89 0.27
N ASP A 174 -17.13 -40.14 -0.54
CA ASP A 174 -16.61 -38.97 -1.26
C ASP A 174 -16.27 -37.83 -0.29
N LEU A 175 -15.02 -37.36 -0.34
CA LEU A 175 -14.52 -36.23 0.45
C LEU A 175 -14.98 -34.86 -0.10
N GLY A 176 -15.52 -34.84 -1.32
CA GLY A 176 -16.11 -33.68 -1.97
C GLY A 176 -15.09 -32.72 -2.61
N PHE A 177 -15.45 -32.19 -3.78
CA PHE A 177 -14.57 -31.34 -4.59
C PHE A 177 -14.86 -29.83 -4.47
N SER A 178 -13.82 -28.99 -4.52
CA SER A 178 -13.95 -27.54 -4.61
C SER A 178 -12.99 -26.89 -5.61
N GLY A 179 -13.42 -26.79 -6.87
CA GLY A 179 -12.64 -26.19 -7.95
C GLY A 179 -13.41 -26.05 -9.26
N PRO A 180 -12.72 -25.75 -10.38
CA PRO A 180 -13.29 -25.89 -11.72
C PRO A 180 -13.39 -27.38 -12.10
N SER A 181 -14.54 -27.82 -12.61
CA SER A 181 -14.78 -29.21 -13.00
C SER A 181 -14.06 -29.58 -14.31
N SER A 182 -12.76 -29.91 -14.21
CA SER A 182 -11.95 -30.41 -15.32
C SER A 182 -10.97 -31.47 -14.84
N ASP A 183 -11.18 -32.69 -15.33
CA ASP A 183 -10.21 -33.76 -15.65
C ASP A 183 -8.70 -33.43 -15.60
N HIS A 184 -8.25 -32.27 -16.09
CA HIS A 184 -6.81 -31.93 -16.18
C HIS A 184 -6.34 -30.82 -15.25
N CYS A 185 -7.17 -30.44 -14.26
CA CYS A 185 -6.73 -29.59 -13.16
C CYS A 185 -6.01 -30.42 -12.08
N PRO A 186 -4.79 -30.04 -11.64
CA PRO A 186 -4.14 -30.69 -10.50
C PRO A 186 -5.01 -30.62 -9.24
N ILE A 187 -5.23 -31.78 -8.61
CA ILE A 187 -6.03 -31.92 -7.38
C ILE A 187 -5.07 -31.87 -6.19
N LEU A 188 -5.25 -30.89 -5.29
CA LEU A 188 -4.45 -30.72 -4.08
C LEU A 188 -5.23 -31.16 -2.85
N LEU A 189 -4.82 -32.27 -2.23
CA LEU A 189 -5.29 -32.68 -0.92
C LEU A 189 -4.41 -32.03 0.17
N SER A 190 -5.03 -31.53 1.24
CA SER A 190 -4.32 -30.89 2.36
C SER A 190 -4.81 -31.46 3.69
N LEU A 191 -4.15 -32.53 4.14
CA LEU A 191 -4.33 -33.11 5.48
C LEU A 191 -3.70 -32.26 6.60
N LYS A 192 -2.96 -31.19 6.24
CA LYS A 192 -2.63 -30.08 7.15
C LYS A 192 -3.95 -29.46 7.61
N ASN A 193 -4.27 -29.60 8.91
CA ASN A 193 -5.40 -28.91 9.54
C ASN A 193 -5.47 -27.48 9.01
N LYS A 194 -6.63 -27.07 8.48
CA LYS A 194 -6.86 -25.68 8.11
C LYS A 194 -6.70 -24.87 9.38
N VAL A 195 -5.55 -24.17 9.52
CA VAL A 195 -5.23 -23.30 10.67
C VAL A 195 -6.53 -22.64 11.12
N PRO A 196 -7.04 -22.95 12.32
CA PRO A 196 -8.38 -22.56 12.72
C PRO A 196 -8.57 -21.07 12.46
N ARG A 197 -9.74 -20.65 11.96
CA ARG A 197 -10.02 -19.23 11.79
C ARG A 197 -9.98 -18.59 13.18
N VAL A 198 -8.88 -17.90 13.49
CA VAL A 198 -8.54 -17.53 14.87
C VAL A 198 -9.47 -16.39 15.32
N GLY A 199 -10.60 -16.77 15.89
CA GLY A 199 -11.69 -15.88 16.26
C GLY A 199 -12.57 -15.45 15.09
N LEU A 200 -13.62 -14.70 15.43
CA LEU A 200 -14.61 -14.21 14.47
C LEU A 200 -13.98 -13.22 13.48
N LYS A 201 -14.47 -13.26 12.24
CA LYS A 201 -14.07 -12.30 11.21
C LYS A 201 -14.74 -10.94 11.48
N PRO A 202 -14.01 -9.81 11.46
CA PRO A 202 -14.61 -8.49 11.64
C PRO A 202 -15.64 -8.19 10.54
N PHE A 203 -16.73 -7.54 10.93
CA PHE A 203 -17.72 -6.98 10.00
C PHE A 203 -17.04 -5.94 9.10
N CYS A 204 -17.41 -5.92 7.82
CA CYS A 204 -16.94 -4.93 6.86
C CYS A 204 -18.07 -4.61 5.88
N LEU A 205 -18.41 -3.33 5.80
CA LEU A 205 -19.39 -2.81 4.85
C LEU A 205 -18.93 -3.09 3.40
N GLN A 206 -19.86 -3.46 2.51
CA GLN A 206 -19.57 -3.84 1.13
C GLN A 206 -20.07 -2.76 0.14
N LYS A 207 -19.27 -2.43 -0.89
CA LYS A 207 -19.61 -1.37 -1.86
C LYS A 207 -20.96 -1.60 -2.55
N MET A 208 -21.28 -2.84 -2.92
CA MET A 208 -22.52 -3.20 -3.62
C MET A 208 -23.80 -2.85 -2.86
N TRP A 209 -23.76 -2.74 -1.52
CA TRP A 209 -24.93 -2.45 -0.71
C TRP A 209 -25.48 -1.04 -0.96
N PHE A 210 -24.63 -0.07 -1.33
CA PHE A 210 -25.02 1.32 -1.59
C PHE A 210 -25.86 1.54 -2.85
N ASP A 211 -25.85 0.54 -3.74
CA ASP A 211 -26.61 0.53 -4.99
C ASP A 211 -27.99 -0.15 -4.82
N HIS A 212 -28.27 -0.76 -3.66
CA HIS A 212 -29.55 -1.43 -3.38
C HIS A 212 -30.62 -0.40 -2.97
N PRO A 213 -31.84 -0.42 -3.56
CA PRO A 213 -32.87 0.58 -3.26
C PRO A 213 -33.21 0.69 -1.77
N GLU A 214 -33.38 -0.44 -1.09
CA GLU A 214 -33.73 -0.52 0.33
C GLU A 214 -32.66 0.05 1.29
N PHE A 215 -31.40 0.19 0.86
CA PHE A 215 -30.27 0.44 1.76
C PHE A 215 -30.43 1.73 2.58
N LEU A 216 -30.95 2.80 1.97
CA LEU A 216 -31.18 4.06 2.68
C LEU A 216 -32.37 3.97 3.65
N THR A 217 -33.36 3.12 3.37
CA THR A 217 -34.50 2.86 4.26
C THR A 217 -34.06 2.02 5.46
N LEU A 218 -33.29 0.95 5.24
CA LEU A 218 -32.66 0.16 6.31
C LEU A 218 -31.83 1.06 7.25
N VAL A 219 -30.98 1.92 6.69
CA VAL A 219 -30.16 2.85 7.48
C VAL A 219 -31.02 3.84 8.27
N ARG A 220 -32.11 4.38 7.70
CA ARG A 220 -33.02 5.27 8.44
C ARG A 220 -33.67 4.54 9.61
N ASN A 221 -34.33 3.42 9.36
CA ASN A 221 -35.12 2.69 10.35
C ASN A 221 -34.23 2.17 11.50
N SER A 222 -33.05 1.65 11.19
CA SER A 222 -32.09 1.21 12.20
C SER A 222 -31.53 2.38 13.03
N TRP A 223 -31.36 3.56 12.43
CA TRP A 223 -30.81 4.73 13.11
C TRP A 223 -31.83 5.49 13.97
N SER A 224 -33.12 5.47 13.58
CA SER A 224 -34.25 5.95 14.40
C SER A 224 -34.53 5.01 15.57
N ASN A 225 -34.45 3.69 15.36
CA ASN A 225 -34.73 2.69 16.38
C ASN A 225 -33.52 2.47 17.32
N GLY A 226 -32.33 2.96 16.95
CA GLY A 226 -31.17 2.99 17.82
C GLY A 226 -31.33 4.01 18.95
N GLN A 227 -30.99 3.58 20.18
CA GLN A 227 -31.01 4.41 21.40
C GLN A 227 -30.17 5.70 21.28
N GLU A 228 -30.28 6.57 22.29
CA GLU A 228 -29.68 7.91 22.30
C GLU A 228 -28.18 7.93 21.97
N SER A 229 -27.41 6.95 22.45
CA SER A 229 -25.97 6.94 22.21
C SER A 229 -25.59 6.57 20.77
N LEU A 230 -24.56 7.24 20.27
CA LEU A 230 -23.94 6.94 18.99
C LEU A 230 -23.32 5.52 18.96
N ALA A 231 -22.80 5.03 20.09
CA ALA A 231 -22.21 3.70 20.19
C ALA A 231 -23.25 2.59 19.97
N GLN A 232 -24.38 2.64 20.69
CA GLN A 232 -25.49 1.70 20.51
C GLN A 232 -26.09 1.81 19.10
N SER A 233 -26.31 3.03 18.59
CA SER A 233 -26.82 3.26 17.23
C SER A 233 -25.93 2.60 16.15
N LEU A 234 -24.60 2.62 16.34
CA LEU A 234 -23.64 1.96 15.43
C LEU A 234 -23.62 0.42 15.59
N LEU A 235 -23.97 -0.11 16.76
CA LEU A 235 -24.08 -1.55 17.03
C LEU A 235 -25.36 -2.14 16.44
N THR A 236 -26.51 -1.50 16.65
CA THR A 236 -27.80 -1.87 16.04
C THR A 236 -27.68 -1.88 14.51
N LEU A 237 -27.18 -0.78 13.92
CA LEU A 237 -26.96 -0.68 12.48
C LEU A 237 -26.06 -1.80 11.92
N ARG A 238 -25.03 -2.22 12.66
CA ARG A 238 -24.17 -3.34 12.28
C ARG A 238 -24.89 -4.69 12.33
N LYS A 239 -25.78 -4.91 13.31
CA LYS A 239 -26.60 -6.12 13.40
C LYS A 239 -27.56 -6.20 12.22
N ASP A 240 -28.34 -5.15 12.01
CA ASP A 240 -29.41 -5.12 11.01
C ASP A 240 -28.84 -5.23 9.59
N MET A 241 -27.71 -4.56 9.30
CA MET A 241 -26.98 -4.73 8.03
C MET A 241 -26.42 -6.14 7.82
N HIS A 242 -26.01 -6.83 8.89
CA HIS A 242 -25.52 -8.21 8.78
C HIS A 242 -26.66 -9.17 8.43
N GLU A 243 -27.80 -9.02 9.08
CA GLU A 243 -29.02 -9.82 8.87
C GLU A 243 -29.61 -9.58 7.47
N TRP A 244 -29.81 -8.31 7.08
CA TRP A 244 -30.24 -7.93 5.73
C TRP A 244 -29.29 -8.42 4.64
N ASN A 245 -27.97 -8.42 4.88
CA ASN A 245 -27.03 -9.02 3.92
C ASN A 245 -27.19 -10.54 3.77
N LEU A 246 -27.51 -11.28 4.84
CA LEU A 246 -27.79 -12.72 4.73
C LEU A 246 -29.03 -12.98 3.88
N ASN A 247 -30.09 -12.19 4.09
CA ASN A 247 -31.38 -12.37 3.42
C ASN A 247 -31.34 -11.88 1.96
N SER A 248 -30.99 -10.62 1.73
CA SER A 248 -31.06 -10.00 0.39
C SER A 248 -29.92 -10.43 -0.53
N PHE A 249 -28.67 -10.54 -0.03
CA PHE A 249 -27.51 -10.91 -0.85
C PHE A 249 -27.15 -12.41 -0.74
N GLY A 250 -27.02 -12.93 0.49
CA GLY A 250 -26.67 -14.32 0.77
C GLY A 250 -25.35 -14.77 0.15
N ASN A 251 -25.23 -16.06 -0.17
CA ASN A 251 -24.05 -16.57 -0.88
C ASN A 251 -24.14 -16.30 -2.39
N PHE A 252 -23.53 -15.19 -2.79
CA PHE A 252 -23.31 -14.76 -4.18
C PHE A 252 -22.96 -15.88 -5.17
N PHE A 253 -22.05 -16.78 -4.82
CA PHE A 253 -21.59 -17.84 -5.73
C PHE A 253 -22.66 -18.90 -5.95
N LEU A 254 -23.50 -19.16 -4.95
CA LEU A 254 -24.66 -20.04 -5.07
C LEU A 254 -25.80 -19.38 -5.85
N LYS A 255 -26.09 -18.08 -5.62
CA LYS A 255 -27.05 -17.33 -6.46
C LYS A 255 -26.63 -17.35 -7.94
N LYS A 256 -25.34 -17.08 -8.23
CA LYS A 256 -24.79 -17.15 -9.59
C LYS A 256 -24.90 -18.55 -10.22
N LYS A 257 -24.59 -19.62 -9.47
CA LYS A 257 -24.79 -21.01 -9.95
C LYS A 257 -26.26 -21.31 -10.26
N LYS A 258 -27.19 -20.94 -9.36
CA LYS A 258 -28.64 -21.17 -9.53
C LYS A 258 -29.20 -20.47 -10.77
N ILE A 259 -28.83 -19.21 -11.01
CA ILE A 259 -29.29 -18.45 -12.18
C ILE A 259 -28.75 -19.06 -13.48
N LEU A 260 -27.47 -19.45 -13.54
CA LEU A 260 -26.91 -20.12 -14.72
C LEU A 260 -27.55 -21.48 -15.02
N ALA A 261 -27.88 -22.26 -13.98
CA ALA A 261 -28.61 -23.52 -14.15
C ALA A 261 -30.04 -23.28 -14.67
N ARG A 262 -30.77 -22.31 -14.09
CA ARG A 262 -32.13 -21.95 -14.51
C ARG A 262 -32.16 -21.40 -15.95
N TRP A 263 -31.18 -20.58 -16.31
CA TRP A 263 -30.98 -20.08 -17.68
C TRP A 263 -30.78 -21.23 -18.67
N SER A 264 -29.88 -22.17 -18.39
CA SER A 264 -29.63 -23.31 -19.28
C SER A 264 -30.84 -24.24 -19.42
N GLY A 265 -31.69 -24.34 -18.39
CA GLY A 265 -33.00 -24.99 -18.48
C GLY A 265 -33.97 -24.25 -19.41
N ILE A 266 -34.02 -22.92 -19.33
CA ILE A 266 -34.85 -22.06 -20.20
C ILE A 266 -34.41 -22.13 -21.66
N GLU A 267 -33.09 -22.09 -21.95
CA GLU A 267 -32.57 -22.23 -23.32
C GLU A 267 -32.96 -23.58 -23.94
N LYS A 268 -32.86 -24.68 -23.17
CA LYS A 268 -33.28 -26.02 -23.63
C LYS A 268 -34.79 -26.09 -23.88
N ALA A 269 -35.60 -25.44 -23.05
CA ALA A 269 -37.05 -25.39 -23.25
C ALA A 269 -37.43 -24.55 -24.49
N LEU A 270 -36.82 -23.38 -24.66
CA LEU A 270 -37.04 -22.48 -25.80
C LEU A 270 -36.57 -23.09 -27.13
N ALA A 271 -35.53 -23.92 -27.13
CA ALA A 271 -35.08 -24.67 -28.29
C ALA A 271 -36.09 -25.75 -28.73
N ASN A 272 -36.93 -26.24 -27.82
CA ASN A 272 -37.98 -27.22 -28.12
C ASN A 272 -39.33 -26.56 -28.46
N SER A 273 -39.66 -25.41 -27.86
CA SER A 273 -40.86 -24.64 -28.18
C SER A 273 -40.74 -23.16 -27.75
N PRO A 274 -41.01 -22.19 -28.64
CA PRO A 274 -40.94 -20.77 -28.31
C PRO A 274 -42.06 -20.36 -27.35
N ASN A 275 -41.70 -19.78 -26.20
CA ASN A 275 -42.64 -19.45 -25.15
C ASN A 275 -42.37 -18.04 -24.57
N GLN A 276 -43.37 -17.16 -24.65
CA GLN A 276 -43.25 -15.74 -24.28
C GLN A 276 -42.99 -15.52 -22.77
N PHE A 277 -43.52 -16.39 -21.91
CA PHE A 277 -43.23 -16.35 -20.47
C PHE A 277 -41.76 -16.71 -20.20
N LEU A 278 -41.23 -17.73 -20.90
CA LEU A 278 -39.82 -18.12 -20.78
C LEU A 278 -38.87 -17.05 -21.32
N LEU A 279 -39.21 -16.38 -22.42
CA LEU A 279 -38.43 -15.24 -22.95
C LEU A 279 -38.40 -14.05 -21.98
N ASN A 280 -39.54 -13.71 -21.37
CA ASN A 280 -39.59 -12.66 -20.35
C ASN A 280 -38.80 -13.06 -19.09
N LEU A 281 -38.91 -14.30 -18.63
CA LEU A 281 -38.14 -14.83 -17.50
C LEU A 281 -36.62 -14.84 -17.79
N GLN A 282 -36.20 -15.12 -19.03
CA GLN A 282 -34.80 -15.03 -19.44
C GLN A 282 -34.28 -13.58 -19.35
N ARG A 283 -35.10 -12.58 -19.72
CA ARG A 283 -34.75 -11.15 -19.58
C ARG A 283 -34.56 -10.76 -18.11
N THR A 284 -35.49 -11.13 -17.23
CA THR A 284 -35.35 -10.87 -15.78
C THR A 284 -34.11 -11.55 -15.19
N LEU A 285 -33.83 -12.81 -15.57
CA LEU A 285 -32.62 -13.51 -15.13
C LEU A 285 -31.33 -12.88 -15.68
N LEU A 286 -31.36 -12.20 -16.83
CA LEU A 286 -30.22 -11.42 -17.35
C LEU A 286 -29.96 -10.17 -16.51
N GLU A 287 -31.02 -9.48 -16.09
CA GLU A 287 -30.93 -8.30 -15.22
C GLU A 287 -30.39 -8.69 -13.83
N GLU A 288 -30.93 -9.76 -13.21
CA GLU A 288 -30.38 -10.35 -11.99
C GLU A 288 -28.90 -10.76 -12.15
N PHE A 289 -28.57 -11.47 -13.23
CA PHE A 289 -27.20 -11.95 -13.48
C PHE A 289 -26.21 -10.80 -13.69
N ASN A 290 -26.60 -9.73 -14.39
CA ASN A 290 -25.78 -8.54 -14.59
C ASN A 290 -25.59 -7.75 -13.29
N GLY A 291 -26.65 -7.58 -12.48
CA GLY A 291 -26.54 -7.00 -11.14
C GLY A 291 -25.57 -7.79 -10.24
N ILE A 292 -25.65 -9.11 -10.29
CA ILE A 292 -24.69 -10.03 -9.67
C ILE A 292 -23.28 -9.80 -10.22
N LEU A 293 -23.04 -9.82 -11.54
CA LEU A 293 -21.70 -9.60 -12.08
C LEU A 293 -21.08 -8.28 -11.62
N LYS A 294 -21.84 -7.18 -11.65
CA LYS A 294 -21.41 -5.85 -11.15
C LYS A 294 -21.03 -5.89 -9.67
N ALA A 295 -21.88 -6.47 -8.82
CA ALA A 295 -21.62 -6.60 -7.39
C ALA A 295 -20.38 -7.45 -7.08
N GLY A 296 -20.14 -8.51 -7.86
CA GLY A 296 -18.94 -9.33 -7.78
C GLY A 296 -17.66 -8.59 -8.21
N GLU A 297 -17.73 -7.80 -9.28
CA GLU A 297 -16.63 -6.95 -9.77
C GLU A 297 -16.20 -5.95 -8.69
N ASP A 298 -17.15 -5.23 -8.09
CA ASP A 298 -16.90 -4.26 -7.01
C ASP A 298 -16.23 -4.87 -5.78
N ILE A 299 -16.65 -6.08 -5.39
CA ILE A 299 -16.02 -6.84 -4.31
C ILE A 299 -14.54 -7.14 -4.63
N TRP A 300 -14.21 -7.52 -5.86
CA TRP A 300 -12.84 -7.87 -6.24
C TRP A 300 -11.94 -6.65 -6.44
N ILE A 301 -12.46 -5.56 -7.00
CA ILE A 301 -11.76 -4.26 -7.06
C ILE A 301 -11.38 -3.82 -5.63
N LEU A 302 -12.34 -3.79 -4.71
CA LEU A 302 -12.11 -3.35 -3.32
C LEU A 302 -11.14 -4.26 -2.56
N LYS A 303 -11.15 -5.59 -2.80
CA LYS A 303 -10.22 -6.55 -2.20
C LYS A 303 -8.79 -6.44 -2.77
N SER A 304 -8.65 -6.21 -4.08
CA SER A 304 -7.34 -6.11 -4.75
C SER A 304 -6.53 -4.90 -4.26
N ARG A 305 -7.21 -3.79 -3.93
CA ARG A 305 -6.62 -2.47 -3.64
C ARG A 305 -5.81 -1.89 -4.82
N VAL A 306 -6.16 -2.28 -6.06
CA VAL A 306 -5.64 -1.70 -7.29
C VAL A 306 -6.39 -0.39 -7.57
N ASN A 307 -5.84 0.73 -7.07
CA ASN A 307 -6.47 2.05 -7.16
C ASN A 307 -6.07 2.85 -8.42
N TRP A 308 -5.26 2.27 -9.32
CA TRP A 308 -4.67 2.96 -10.48
C TRP A 308 -5.24 2.49 -11.83
N LEU A 309 -6.13 1.50 -11.82
CA LEU A 309 -6.86 1.05 -13.00
C LEU A 309 -8.19 1.81 -13.04
N ILE A 310 -8.32 2.76 -13.96
CA ILE A 310 -9.51 3.62 -14.07
C ILE A 310 -10.40 3.07 -15.19
N GLU A 311 -11.28 2.15 -14.79
CA GLU A 311 -12.35 1.52 -15.59
C GLU A 311 -11.91 0.67 -16.80
N GLY A 312 -12.87 -0.03 -17.41
CA GLY A 312 -12.70 -0.86 -18.62
C GLY A 312 -12.47 -2.36 -18.41
N GLU A 313 -11.86 -2.80 -17.30
CA GLU A 313 -11.47 -4.20 -17.08
C GLU A 313 -12.53 -5.03 -16.35
N ARG A 314 -13.54 -5.55 -17.07
CA ARG A 314 -14.52 -6.53 -16.54
C ARG A 314 -13.90 -7.88 -16.09
N ASN A 315 -12.59 -8.06 -16.21
CA ASN A 315 -11.91 -9.33 -15.94
C ASN A 315 -11.70 -9.58 -14.44
N THR A 316 -12.72 -10.12 -13.78
CA THR A 316 -12.64 -10.58 -12.38
C THR A 316 -11.44 -11.50 -12.09
N ARG A 317 -10.89 -12.24 -13.07
CA ARG A 317 -9.71 -13.10 -12.90
C ARG A 317 -8.45 -12.30 -12.53
N PHE A 318 -8.26 -11.10 -13.08
CA PHE A 318 -7.13 -10.23 -12.73
C PHE A 318 -7.18 -9.83 -11.25
N PHE A 319 -8.30 -9.24 -10.81
CA PHE A 319 -8.49 -8.81 -9.42
C PHE A 319 -8.52 -9.99 -8.44
N HIS A 320 -9.00 -11.17 -8.87
CA HIS A 320 -8.95 -12.42 -8.10
C HIS A 320 -7.50 -12.86 -7.85
N VAL A 321 -6.69 -12.95 -8.91
CA VAL A 321 -5.26 -13.30 -8.80
C VAL A 321 -4.51 -12.27 -7.96
N PHE A 322 -4.74 -10.97 -8.15
CA PHE A 322 -4.14 -9.94 -7.30
C PHE A 322 -4.56 -10.06 -5.83
N THR A 323 -5.82 -10.44 -5.56
CA THR A 323 -6.30 -10.69 -4.20
C THR A 323 -5.66 -11.95 -3.59
N ILE A 324 -5.43 -13.01 -4.37
CA ILE A 324 -4.71 -14.22 -3.92
C ILE A 324 -3.26 -13.92 -3.62
N LEU A 325 -2.54 -13.22 -4.53
CA LEU A 325 -1.15 -12.81 -4.32
C LEU A 325 -1.03 -11.90 -3.08
N ARG A 326 -1.94 -10.94 -2.92
CA ARG A 326 -2.02 -10.07 -1.73
C ARG A 326 -2.32 -10.86 -0.45
N ARG A 327 -3.17 -11.89 -0.51
CA ARG A 327 -3.44 -12.79 0.62
C ARG A 327 -2.22 -13.65 0.98
N ARG A 328 -1.51 -14.21 0.00
CA ARG A 328 -0.27 -14.97 0.22
C ARG A 328 0.81 -14.08 0.86
N TYR A 329 1.01 -12.87 0.34
CA TYR A 329 1.99 -11.92 0.86
C TYR A 329 1.69 -11.45 2.29
N ASN A 330 0.41 -11.27 2.66
CA ASN A 330 0.01 -10.88 4.02
C ASN A 330 -0.31 -12.06 4.95
N ARG A 331 -0.13 -13.32 4.53
CA ARG A 331 -0.42 -14.49 5.38
C ARG A 331 0.76 -14.73 6.32
N ILE A 332 0.49 -14.79 7.61
CA ILE A 332 1.49 -15.17 8.61
C ILE A 332 1.42 -16.70 8.72
N SER A 333 2.52 -17.38 8.36
CA SER A 333 2.64 -18.85 8.39
C SER A 333 3.23 -19.38 9.69
N GLY A 334 3.96 -18.55 10.43
CA GLY A 334 4.60 -18.84 11.70
C GLY A 334 5.49 -17.64 12.09
N LEU A 335 5.93 -17.60 13.34
CA LEU A 335 6.90 -16.60 13.84
C LEU A 335 8.04 -17.32 14.55
N MET A 336 9.27 -16.93 14.27
CA MET A 336 10.45 -17.50 14.90
C MET A 336 10.81 -16.68 16.16
N LYS A 337 10.90 -17.35 17.31
CA LYS A 337 11.37 -16.80 18.58
C LYS A 337 12.48 -17.70 19.12
N ASP A 338 13.63 -17.11 19.46
CA ASP A 338 14.74 -17.78 20.14
C ASP A 338 15.19 -19.09 19.46
N GLY A 339 15.18 -19.11 18.12
CA GLY A 339 15.48 -20.27 17.27
C GLY A 339 14.30 -21.21 16.98
N VAL A 340 13.21 -21.14 17.75
CA VAL A 340 12.05 -22.03 17.65
C VAL A 340 10.94 -21.40 16.81
N TRP A 341 10.28 -22.20 15.97
CA TRP A 341 9.12 -21.79 15.18
C TRP A 341 7.82 -21.92 15.98
N ILE A 342 7.19 -20.79 16.31
CA ILE A 342 5.86 -20.73 16.91
C ILE A 342 4.83 -20.70 15.78
N SER A 343 4.10 -21.82 15.63
CA SER A 343 3.04 -22.00 14.63
C SER A 343 1.62 -21.69 15.14
N GLU A 344 1.42 -21.52 16.45
CA GLU A 344 0.09 -21.31 17.07
C GLU A 344 0.05 -20.14 18.08
N PRO A 345 -1.10 -19.44 18.21
CA PRO A 345 -1.23 -18.22 19.03
C PRO A 345 -1.69 -18.48 20.48
N ASN A 346 -0.92 -19.26 21.26
CA ASN A 346 -1.23 -19.51 22.67
C ASN A 346 -0.57 -18.48 23.60
N GLY A 347 -1.35 -17.54 24.15
CA GLY A 347 -0.99 -16.72 25.32
C GLY A 347 -0.84 -15.21 25.09
N PRO A 348 -1.52 -14.32 25.86
CA PRO A 348 -1.38 -12.86 25.75
C PRO A 348 -0.23 -12.25 26.59
N ARG A 349 0.67 -13.07 27.17
CA ARG A 349 1.51 -12.72 28.32
C ARG A 349 2.77 -11.85 28.06
N PHE A 350 2.90 -11.18 26.90
CA PHE A 350 4.18 -10.65 26.42
C PHE A 350 4.22 -9.12 26.19
N LEU A 351 3.51 -8.31 26.99
CA LEU A 351 3.27 -6.88 26.68
C LEU A 351 3.02 -5.90 27.86
N HIS A 352 3.15 -6.30 29.14
CA HIS A 352 2.37 -5.68 30.23
C HIS A 352 3.11 -4.86 31.33
N GLU A 353 4.45 -4.80 31.36
CA GLU A 353 5.23 -4.26 32.49
C GLU A 353 5.95 -2.90 32.27
N ALA A 354 5.27 -1.74 32.15
CA ALA A 354 5.98 -0.43 32.20
C ALA A 354 5.21 0.85 32.56
N ILE A 355 5.94 1.63 33.37
CA ILE A 355 6.26 3.06 33.27
C ILE A 355 5.10 4.06 33.46
N TYR A 356 5.42 5.09 34.23
CA TYR A 356 4.51 6.03 34.86
C TYR A 356 5.32 7.29 35.21
N PHE A 357 4.73 8.49 35.02
CA PHE A 357 5.04 9.75 35.74
C PHE A 357 6.41 10.44 35.47
N PHE A 358 6.61 11.77 35.59
CA PHE A 358 5.75 12.93 35.96
C PHE A 358 6.36 14.29 35.52
N LEU A 359 5.54 15.35 35.32
CA LEU A 359 5.82 16.84 35.37
C LEU A 359 6.98 17.43 34.49
N LEU A 360 7.06 18.69 34.00
CA LEU A 360 6.31 19.99 34.03
C LEU A 360 6.59 20.75 32.67
N SER A 361 6.52 22.08 32.36
CA SER A 361 6.09 23.40 32.92
C SER A 361 5.83 24.43 31.77
N ASN A 362 4.96 25.44 31.98
CA ASN A 362 4.08 26.06 30.95
C ASN A 362 4.58 27.20 30.02
N LEU A 363 3.92 27.37 28.85
CA LEU A 363 3.94 28.54 27.91
C LEU A 363 2.54 29.11 27.53
N PRO A 364 2.33 30.44 27.41
CA PRO A 364 0.99 31.06 27.37
C PRO A 364 0.16 30.85 26.08
N TYR A 365 -1.18 30.82 26.21
CA TYR A 365 -2.11 30.64 25.07
C TYR A 365 -3.42 31.45 25.17
N ARG A 366 -3.85 32.05 24.05
CA ARG A 366 -5.19 32.67 23.86
C ARG A 366 -5.72 32.40 22.44
N HIS A 367 -6.57 31.39 22.28
CA HIS A 367 -7.44 31.18 21.11
C HIS A 367 -8.77 30.60 21.61
N SER A 368 -9.87 30.82 20.89
CA SER A 368 -11.17 30.27 21.26
C SER A 368 -11.27 28.78 20.92
N TRP A 369 -11.79 27.97 21.85
CA TRP A 369 -11.78 26.51 21.75
C TRP A 369 -13.12 25.90 21.31
N THR A 370 -14.19 26.69 21.21
CA THR A 370 -15.54 26.25 20.84
C THR A 370 -15.57 25.47 19.52
N LEU A 371 -16.40 24.44 19.42
CA LEU A 371 -16.47 23.57 18.23
C LEU A 371 -17.68 23.92 17.34
N ILE A 372 -17.40 24.29 16.09
CA ILE A 372 -18.43 24.72 15.12
C ILE A 372 -18.77 23.55 14.16
N TYR A 373 -20.05 23.36 13.84
CA TYR A 373 -20.52 22.30 12.92
C TYR A 373 -19.74 22.26 11.58
N LEU A 374 -19.43 23.43 11.00
CA LEU A 374 -18.67 23.55 9.76
C LEU A 374 -17.24 22.98 9.87
N GLU A 375 -16.62 22.97 11.05
CA GLU A 375 -15.30 22.38 11.28
C GLU A 375 -15.38 20.84 11.29
N ILE A 376 -16.39 20.28 11.98
CA ILE A 376 -16.69 18.85 11.95
C ILE A 376 -16.95 18.40 10.51
N GLN A 377 -17.79 19.15 9.77
CA GLN A 377 -18.17 18.84 8.40
C GLN A 377 -16.97 18.94 7.43
N LYS A 378 -16.15 20.00 7.50
CA LYS A 378 -14.92 20.14 6.69
C LYS A 378 -13.90 19.03 7.01
N THR A 379 -13.74 18.68 8.29
CA THR A 379 -12.89 17.54 8.70
C THR A 379 -13.39 16.25 8.08
N PHE A 380 -14.71 16.03 8.15
CA PHE A 380 -15.36 14.82 7.68
C PHE A 380 -15.22 14.62 6.15
N TRP A 381 -15.55 15.62 5.33
CA TRP A 381 -15.43 15.51 3.86
C TRP A 381 -14.00 15.23 3.38
N SER A 382 -12.98 15.62 4.17
CA SER A 382 -11.57 15.36 3.84
C SER A 382 -11.09 13.91 4.09
N PHE A 383 -12.00 12.93 4.29
CA PHE A 383 -11.68 11.49 4.34
C PHE A 383 -11.92 10.78 3.00
N LYS A 384 -10.89 10.07 2.50
CA LYS A 384 -10.97 9.30 1.24
C LYS A 384 -11.90 8.08 1.39
N SER A 385 -12.96 8.05 0.57
CA SER A 385 -14.15 7.19 0.64
C SER A 385 -13.95 5.72 1.06
N PHE A 386 -13.17 4.93 0.31
CA PHE A 386 -13.05 3.48 0.51
C PHE A 386 -11.78 3.05 1.28
N LYS A 387 -11.32 3.87 2.24
CA LYS A 387 -10.23 3.48 3.16
C LYS A 387 -10.69 2.39 4.14
N ALA A 388 -9.73 1.72 4.78
CA ALA A 388 -10.02 0.66 5.75
C ALA A 388 -10.78 1.21 6.97
N SER A 389 -11.85 0.50 7.33
CA SER A 389 -12.68 0.71 8.51
C SER A 389 -12.00 0.20 9.78
N GLY A 390 -12.50 0.65 10.94
CA GLY A 390 -12.13 0.10 12.25
C GLY A 390 -13.07 -1.03 12.69
N PRO A 391 -13.14 -1.36 13.99
CA PRO A 391 -13.99 -2.43 14.55
C PRO A 391 -15.45 -2.40 14.09
N ASN A 392 -16.02 -1.21 13.86
CA ASN A 392 -17.42 -1.06 13.48
C ASN A 392 -17.66 -1.37 11.99
N GLY A 393 -16.62 -1.66 11.20
CA GLY A 393 -16.71 -2.11 9.80
C GLY A 393 -17.13 -1.04 8.77
N LEU A 394 -17.64 0.11 9.21
CA LEU A 394 -18.06 1.23 8.37
C LEU A 394 -16.84 2.04 7.87
N HIS A 395 -16.77 2.24 6.55
CA HIS A 395 -15.73 3.03 5.88
C HIS A 395 -16.25 4.45 5.53
N PRO A 396 -15.40 5.48 5.31
CA PRO A 396 -15.83 6.87 5.16
C PRO A 396 -16.98 7.13 4.16
N PHE A 397 -17.03 6.39 3.04
CA PHE A 397 -18.11 6.49 2.06
C PHE A 397 -19.52 6.26 2.63
N PHE A 398 -19.66 5.47 3.70
CA PHE A 398 -20.94 5.28 4.40
C PHE A 398 -21.48 6.62 4.90
N TYR A 399 -20.66 7.28 5.70
CA TYR A 399 -20.98 8.57 6.30
C TYR A 399 -21.15 9.65 5.22
N HIS A 400 -20.45 9.56 4.08
CA HIS A 400 -20.63 10.48 2.93
C HIS A 400 -22.02 10.31 2.28
N ARG A 401 -22.44 9.06 2.04
CA ARG A 401 -23.71 8.72 1.37
C ARG A 401 -24.93 8.86 2.29
N CYS A 402 -24.76 8.64 3.59
CA CYS A 402 -25.82 8.66 4.60
C CYS A 402 -25.77 9.91 5.51
N TRP A 403 -24.97 10.94 5.17
CA TRP A 403 -24.71 12.10 6.04
C TRP A 403 -26.01 12.70 6.62
N ASN A 404 -27.02 12.93 5.78
CA ASN A 404 -28.29 13.54 6.18
C ASN A 404 -29.09 12.72 7.21
N ILE A 405 -28.76 11.44 7.43
CA ILE A 405 -29.36 10.56 8.44
C ILE A 405 -28.50 10.55 9.72
N VAL A 406 -27.17 10.48 9.56
CA VAL A 406 -26.24 10.24 10.69
C VAL A 406 -25.64 11.51 11.31
N LYS A 407 -25.75 12.65 10.63
CA LYS A 407 -25.09 13.93 10.97
C LYS A 407 -25.35 14.38 12.41
N ASP A 408 -26.58 14.29 12.90
CA ASP A 408 -26.98 14.99 14.11
C ASP A 408 -26.47 14.27 15.37
N LYS A 409 -26.71 12.94 15.48
CA LYS A 409 -26.09 12.09 16.52
C LYS A 409 -24.55 12.18 16.50
N ILE A 410 -23.92 12.17 15.31
CA ILE A 410 -22.44 12.30 15.21
C ILE A 410 -21.95 13.66 15.70
N CYS A 411 -22.55 14.77 15.24
CA CYS A 411 -22.12 16.11 15.63
C CYS A 411 -22.39 16.40 17.11
N ALA A 412 -23.48 15.87 17.68
CA ALA A 412 -23.76 15.94 19.12
C ALA A 412 -22.68 15.19 19.93
N THR A 413 -22.39 13.93 19.62
CA THR A 413 -21.36 13.16 20.34
C THR A 413 -19.96 13.77 20.19
N VAL A 414 -19.60 14.30 19.01
CA VAL A 414 -18.29 14.95 18.83
C VAL A 414 -18.21 16.25 19.65
N LYS A 415 -19.25 17.09 19.69
CA LYS A 415 -19.31 18.27 20.58
C LYS A 415 -19.13 17.87 22.04
N HIS A 416 -19.95 16.93 22.52
CA HIS A 416 -19.93 16.44 23.89
C HIS A 416 -18.55 15.91 24.33
N ILE A 417 -17.82 15.22 23.45
CA ILE A 417 -16.45 14.74 23.72
C ILE A 417 -15.44 15.90 23.89
N PHE A 418 -15.59 17.01 23.16
CA PHE A 418 -14.77 18.21 23.35
C PHE A 418 -15.19 19.05 24.57
N GLU A 419 -16.46 18.99 24.97
CA GLU A 419 -17.02 19.66 26.16
C GLU A 419 -16.61 18.94 27.46
N VAL A 420 -16.83 17.63 27.53
CA VAL A 420 -16.46 16.74 28.66
C VAL A 420 -14.97 16.43 28.70
N ALA A 421 -14.24 16.68 27.60
CA ALA A 421 -12.81 16.48 27.49
C ALA A 421 -12.34 15.02 27.75
N SER A 422 -13.15 14.03 27.34
CA SER A 422 -12.84 12.60 27.45
C SER A 422 -13.42 11.79 26.28
N MET A 423 -12.73 10.72 25.90
CA MET A 423 -13.04 9.86 24.76
C MET A 423 -13.77 8.58 25.20
N LEU A 424 -14.99 8.38 24.69
CA LEU A 424 -15.81 7.19 24.92
C LEU A 424 -15.07 5.89 24.49
N GLU A 425 -15.01 4.88 25.38
CA GLU A 425 -14.21 3.66 25.17
C GLU A 425 -14.66 2.86 23.93
N GLU A 426 -15.97 2.77 23.69
CA GLU A 426 -16.59 2.03 22.58
C GLU A 426 -16.26 2.65 21.22
N LEU A 427 -16.02 3.96 21.20
CA LEU A 427 -15.58 4.70 20.02
C LEU A 427 -14.05 4.67 19.85
N ASN A 428 -13.30 4.33 20.91
CA ASN A 428 -11.84 4.21 20.92
C ASN A 428 -11.33 2.77 20.64
N GLU A 429 -12.24 1.84 20.33
CA GLU A 429 -11.84 0.50 19.86
C GLU A 429 -11.02 0.57 18.56
N THR A 430 -9.96 -0.25 18.50
CA THR A 430 -8.97 -0.26 17.41
C THR A 430 -8.58 -1.68 17.01
N LEU A 431 -8.63 -1.99 15.70
CA LEU A 431 -8.07 -3.23 15.16
C LEU A 431 -6.63 -3.01 14.70
N ILE A 432 -5.67 -3.80 15.18
CA ILE A 432 -4.29 -3.79 14.66
C ILE A 432 -4.19 -4.77 13.49
N PHE A 433 -3.77 -4.28 12.32
CA PHE A 433 -3.46 -5.11 11.16
C PHE A 433 -1.95 -5.13 10.89
N LEU A 434 -1.37 -6.32 10.70
CA LEU A 434 0.05 -6.51 10.44
C LEU A 434 0.37 -6.40 8.94
N VAL A 435 1.22 -5.43 8.56
CA VAL A 435 1.69 -5.25 7.17
C VAL A 435 3.18 -5.62 7.08
N PRO A 436 3.57 -6.63 6.29
CA PRO A 436 4.96 -7.07 6.21
C PRO A 436 5.85 -6.04 5.48
N LYS A 437 7.05 -5.79 6.03
CA LYS A 437 8.07 -4.87 5.49
C LYS A 437 8.88 -5.50 4.36
N CYS A 438 9.07 -6.82 4.40
CA CYS A 438 9.84 -7.63 3.46
C CYS A 438 9.00 -8.79 2.88
N ILE A 439 9.60 -9.55 1.96
CA ILE A 439 9.05 -10.82 1.46
C ILE A 439 9.35 -11.92 2.49
N ASN A 440 8.39 -12.80 2.75
CA ASN A 440 8.50 -13.94 3.69
C ASN A 440 9.05 -13.56 5.08
N PRO A 441 8.40 -12.63 5.81
CA PRO A 441 8.84 -12.23 7.15
C PRO A 441 8.79 -13.39 8.14
N THR A 442 9.79 -13.48 9.01
CA THR A 442 9.93 -14.53 10.03
C THR A 442 9.82 -14.01 11.46
N GLN A 443 10.05 -12.72 11.69
CA GLN A 443 10.07 -12.07 13.01
C GLN A 443 9.05 -10.92 13.09
N ILE A 444 8.62 -10.56 14.30
CA ILE A 444 7.53 -9.58 14.55
C ILE A 444 7.95 -8.17 14.12
N ASP A 445 9.20 -7.79 14.35
CA ASP A 445 9.76 -6.51 13.94
C ASP A 445 9.76 -6.32 12.41
N GLN A 446 9.75 -7.41 11.63
CA GLN A 446 9.66 -7.37 10.17
C GLN A 446 8.24 -7.01 9.67
N PHE A 447 7.27 -6.80 10.57
CA PHE A 447 5.96 -6.22 10.28
C PHE A 447 5.88 -4.74 10.69
N ARG A 448 4.89 -4.04 10.13
CA ARG A 448 4.36 -2.76 10.62
C ARG A 448 2.98 -3.02 11.21
N LEU A 449 2.80 -2.62 12.46
CA LEU A 449 1.49 -2.59 13.10
C LEU A 449 0.72 -1.38 12.52
N ILE A 450 -0.50 -1.59 12.05
CA ILE A 450 -1.35 -0.52 11.49
C ILE A 450 -2.67 -0.48 12.26
N SER A 451 -2.84 0.58 13.06
CA SER A 451 -4.06 0.83 13.84
C SER A 451 -5.22 1.28 12.96
N LEU A 452 -6.28 0.47 12.95
CA LEU A 452 -7.55 0.72 12.27
C LEU A 452 -8.60 1.18 13.29
N CYS A 453 -8.56 2.46 13.65
CA CYS A 453 -9.51 3.08 14.58
C CYS A 453 -10.87 3.34 13.92
N ASN A 454 -11.93 3.56 14.72
CA ASN A 454 -13.26 3.94 14.22
C ASN A 454 -13.31 5.36 13.60
N ILE A 455 -14.35 5.65 12.81
CA ILE A 455 -14.47 6.94 12.10
C ILE A 455 -14.72 8.13 13.04
N PRO A 456 -15.57 8.06 14.09
CA PRO A 456 -15.70 9.12 15.09
C PRO A 456 -14.37 9.52 15.74
N TYR A 457 -13.58 8.55 16.23
CA TYR A 457 -12.21 8.78 16.72
C TYR A 457 -11.34 9.50 15.68
N LYS A 458 -11.39 9.08 14.40
CA LYS A 458 -10.65 9.71 13.31
C LYS A 458 -11.09 11.16 13.04
N ILE A 459 -12.37 11.52 13.25
CA ILE A 459 -12.85 12.90 13.16
C ILE A 459 -12.23 13.74 14.30
N ILE A 460 -12.38 13.28 15.54
CA ILE A 460 -11.91 13.98 16.75
C ILE A 460 -10.40 14.23 16.68
N SER A 461 -9.61 13.15 16.54
CA SER A 461 -8.14 13.23 16.42
C SER A 461 -7.67 14.10 15.25
N LYS A 462 -8.44 14.20 14.16
CA LYS A 462 -8.09 15.06 13.01
C LYS A 462 -8.41 16.54 13.23
N ILE A 463 -9.54 16.87 13.88
CA ILE A 463 -9.80 18.24 14.37
C ILE A 463 -8.65 18.69 15.27
N MET A 464 -8.22 17.80 16.20
CA MET A 464 -7.15 18.10 17.15
C MET A 464 -5.83 18.41 16.44
N VAL A 465 -5.43 17.55 15.50
CA VAL A 465 -4.23 17.78 14.66
C VAL A 465 -4.37 19.00 13.75
N GLN A 466 -5.56 19.33 13.24
CA GLN A 466 -5.77 20.51 12.39
C GLN A 466 -5.61 21.83 13.14
N ARG A 467 -6.12 21.92 14.38
CA ARG A 467 -5.92 23.11 15.24
C ARG A 467 -4.46 23.24 15.68
N LEU A 468 -3.81 22.16 16.13
CA LEU A 468 -2.38 22.18 16.49
C LEU A 468 -1.45 22.60 15.35
N ARG A 469 -1.78 22.22 14.10
CA ARG A 469 -1.00 22.58 12.90
C ARG A 469 -0.84 24.07 12.64
N LEU A 470 -1.69 24.93 13.21
CA LEU A 470 -1.61 26.38 13.06
C LEU A 470 -0.42 27.01 13.83
N PHE A 471 0.26 26.21 14.66
CA PHE A 471 1.32 26.66 15.56
C PHE A 471 2.57 25.77 15.55
N LEU A 472 2.50 24.58 14.93
CA LEU A 472 3.62 23.64 14.83
C LEU A 472 4.89 24.30 14.27
N ASP A 473 4.75 25.21 13.31
CA ASP A 473 5.85 25.96 12.69
C ASP A 473 6.66 26.80 13.67
N LYS A 474 6.02 27.28 14.76
CA LYS A 474 6.62 28.05 15.87
C LYS A 474 7.11 27.16 17.01
N MET A 475 6.49 25.99 17.20
CA MET A 475 6.78 25.06 18.30
C MET A 475 7.96 24.12 18.03
N ILE A 476 8.35 23.91 16.76
CA ILE A 476 9.37 22.93 16.37
C ILE A 476 10.49 23.56 15.54
N SER A 477 11.70 23.02 15.69
CA SER A 477 12.91 23.44 14.95
C SER A 477 12.64 23.58 13.44
N PRO A 478 13.17 24.61 12.75
CA PRO A 478 13.00 24.77 11.30
C PRO A 478 13.42 23.52 10.52
N PHE A 479 14.51 22.88 10.95
CA PHE A 479 15.06 21.67 10.34
C PHE A 479 14.18 20.42 10.50
N GLN A 480 13.11 20.45 11.30
CA GLN A 480 12.12 19.38 11.32
C GLN A 480 11.21 19.48 10.09
N ALA A 481 11.45 18.65 9.08
CA ALA A 481 10.69 18.65 7.83
C ALA A 481 9.51 17.66 7.81
N SER A 482 9.60 16.53 8.51
CA SER A 482 8.59 15.46 8.46
C SER A 482 7.29 15.86 9.17
N PHE A 483 6.15 15.61 8.51
CA PHE A 483 4.78 15.86 8.98
C PHE A 483 4.38 17.34 9.19
N VAL A 484 5.27 18.28 8.92
CA VAL A 484 5.00 19.73 8.98
C VAL A 484 4.43 20.22 7.65
N PRO A 485 3.35 21.02 7.63
CA PRO A 485 2.89 21.67 6.40
C PRO A 485 3.98 22.55 5.76
N GLY A 486 4.07 22.55 4.43
CA GLY A 486 5.04 23.37 3.67
C GLY A 486 6.47 22.82 3.57
N ARG A 487 6.96 22.09 4.59
CA ARG A 487 8.32 21.52 4.62
C ARG A 487 8.39 20.13 3.97
N ASN A 488 9.55 19.72 3.45
CA ASN A 488 9.75 18.41 2.81
C ASN A 488 11.15 17.84 3.11
N GLY A 489 11.26 16.53 3.39
CA GLY A 489 12.55 15.89 3.68
C GLY A 489 13.60 15.98 2.56
N CYS A 490 13.18 16.25 1.31
CA CYS A 490 14.08 16.56 0.20
C CYS A 490 14.87 17.86 0.43
N ASP A 491 14.32 18.82 1.17
CA ASP A 491 14.96 20.09 1.49
C ASP A 491 16.10 19.89 2.50
N ASN A 492 15.89 19.03 3.51
CA ASN A 492 16.96 18.58 4.42
C ASN A 492 18.08 17.82 3.67
N CYS A 493 17.75 17.09 2.60
CA CYS A 493 18.77 16.41 1.79
C CYS A 493 19.72 17.39 1.08
N ILE A 494 19.24 18.59 0.71
CA ILE A 494 20.10 19.67 0.18
C ILE A 494 21.04 20.16 1.27
N ILE A 495 20.52 20.45 2.47
CA ILE A 495 21.31 20.90 3.62
C ILE A 495 22.41 19.88 3.97
N ILE A 496 22.08 18.59 4.02
CA ILE A 496 23.06 17.52 4.29
C ILE A 496 24.13 17.44 3.17
N GLN A 497 23.76 17.59 1.89
CA GLN A 497 24.75 17.64 0.79
C GLN A 497 25.68 18.84 0.92
N GLU A 498 25.18 20.01 1.33
CA GLU A 498 25.99 21.21 1.53
C GLU A 498 26.90 21.12 2.76
N LEU A 499 26.48 20.45 3.84
CA LEU A 499 27.31 20.15 5.00
C LEU A 499 28.43 19.15 4.64
N VAL A 500 28.10 18.04 3.97
CA VAL A 500 29.06 17.04 3.49
C VAL A 500 30.09 17.66 2.53
N HIS A 501 29.67 18.60 1.67
CA HIS A 501 30.59 19.38 0.85
C HIS A 501 31.51 20.26 1.72
N SER A 502 30.95 21.06 2.62
CA SER A 502 31.72 21.95 3.49
C SER A 502 32.79 21.20 4.29
N PHE A 503 32.43 20.07 4.90
CA PHE A 503 33.36 19.24 5.68
C PHE A 503 34.45 18.56 4.84
N LYS A 504 34.21 18.31 3.55
CA LYS A 504 35.23 17.82 2.61
C LYS A 504 36.13 18.92 2.04
N THR A 505 35.73 20.18 2.13
CA THR A 505 36.49 21.31 1.55
C THR A 505 37.21 22.20 2.56
N LYS A 506 36.83 22.14 3.85
CA LYS A 506 37.54 22.85 4.91
C LYS A 506 38.98 22.33 5.06
N LYS A 507 39.91 23.25 5.29
CA LYS A 507 41.27 22.98 5.79
C LYS A 507 41.36 23.44 7.24
N GLY A 508 42.17 22.76 8.05
CA GLY A 508 42.35 23.05 9.48
C GLY A 508 42.60 21.76 10.27
N GLY A 509 43.18 21.89 11.46
CA GLY A 509 43.56 20.77 12.32
C GLY A 509 42.43 20.11 13.11
N LEU A 510 41.21 20.69 13.09
CA LEU A 510 40.04 20.10 13.74
C LEU A 510 39.33 19.11 12.80
N GLY A 511 39.12 17.89 13.29
CA GLY A 511 38.30 16.88 12.64
C GLY A 511 36.83 17.27 12.56
N HIS A 512 36.10 16.62 11.65
CA HIS A 512 34.65 16.79 11.48
C HIS A 512 33.98 15.41 11.40
N MET A 513 32.76 15.31 11.91
CA MET A 513 31.94 14.10 11.82
C MET A 513 30.46 14.41 11.64
N ILE A 514 29.70 13.43 11.16
CA ILE A 514 28.24 13.43 11.18
C ILE A 514 27.80 12.21 11.99
N VAL A 515 26.93 12.43 12.98
CA VAL A 515 26.25 11.37 13.73
C VAL A 515 24.88 11.13 13.08
N LYS A 516 24.53 9.88 12.80
CA LYS A 516 23.19 9.47 12.35
C LYS A 516 22.53 8.65 13.45
N LEU A 517 21.39 9.12 13.96
CA LEU A 517 20.52 8.42 14.90
C LEU A 517 19.26 7.90 14.18
N ASP A 518 18.75 6.74 14.57
CA ASP A 518 17.40 6.24 14.24
C ASP A 518 16.80 5.62 15.50
N LEU A 519 15.50 5.80 15.73
CA LEU A 519 14.82 5.30 16.93
C LEU A 519 14.08 3.99 16.63
N GLU A 520 14.27 3.00 17.49
CA GLU A 520 13.65 1.69 17.37
C GLU A 520 12.16 1.78 17.74
N LYS A 521 11.28 1.51 16.77
CA LYS A 521 9.82 1.50 16.97
C LYS A 521 9.27 2.81 17.60
N ALA A 522 9.76 3.96 17.11
CA ALA A 522 9.55 5.29 17.72
C ALA A 522 8.12 5.66 18.14
N TYR A 523 7.09 5.21 17.41
CA TYR A 523 5.68 5.43 17.75
C TYR A 523 5.16 4.47 18.83
N ASP A 524 5.67 3.25 18.85
CA ASP A 524 5.27 2.18 19.77
C ASP A 524 6.00 2.32 21.14
N LYS A 525 7.16 3.01 21.16
CA LYS A 525 8.00 3.27 22.34
C LYS A 525 7.83 4.67 22.96
N LEU A 526 6.78 5.44 22.65
CA LEU A 526 6.57 6.76 23.27
C LEU A 526 5.92 6.65 24.66
N GLU A 527 6.48 7.33 25.66
CA GLU A 527 5.97 7.31 27.05
C GLU A 527 4.75 8.24 27.23
N TRP A 528 3.75 7.81 28.01
CA TRP A 528 2.45 8.49 28.17
C TRP A 528 2.54 9.67 29.15
N GLY A 529 3.32 9.54 30.22
CA GLY A 529 3.76 10.65 31.05
C GLY A 529 4.47 11.71 30.21
N PHE A 530 5.46 11.33 29.39
CA PHE A 530 6.17 12.22 28.48
C PHE A 530 5.24 12.97 27.49
N ILE A 531 4.26 12.28 26.88
CA ILE A 531 3.20 12.96 26.10
C ILE A 531 2.54 14.05 26.95
N ARG A 532 2.13 13.73 28.18
CA ARG A 532 1.53 14.70 29.11
C ARG A 532 2.49 15.83 29.50
N LYS A 533 3.77 15.54 29.76
CA LYS A 533 4.83 16.53 30.05
C LYS A 533 4.92 17.53 28.90
N VAL A 534 5.11 17.05 27.66
CA VAL A 534 5.28 17.91 26.47
C VAL A 534 4.04 18.75 26.17
N LEU A 535 2.83 18.20 26.29
CA LEU A 535 1.60 18.97 26.09
C LEU A 535 1.37 20.03 27.19
N THR A 536 1.84 19.75 28.40
CA THR A 536 1.87 20.71 29.53
C THR A 536 2.98 21.75 29.35
N PHE A 537 4.14 21.37 28.78
CA PHE A 537 5.25 22.27 28.51
C PHE A 537 4.84 23.37 27.53
N PHE A 538 4.21 22.98 26.42
CA PHE A 538 3.55 23.92 25.51
C PHE A 538 2.23 24.50 26.04
N ASN A 539 1.82 24.14 27.28
CA ASN A 539 0.61 24.56 28.01
C ASN A 539 -0.62 24.74 27.11
N LEU A 540 -0.93 23.63 26.45
CA LEU A 540 -2.25 23.41 25.89
C LEU A 540 -3.28 23.34 27.04
N PRO A 541 -4.56 23.70 26.81
CA PRO A 541 -5.57 23.70 27.88
C PRO A 541 -5.68 22.35 28.60
N LYS A 542 -5.93 22.36 29.91
CA LYS A 542 -6.10 21.13 30.71
C LYS A 542 -7.15 20.18 30.12
N SER A 543 -8.25 20.71 29.58
CA SER A 543 -9.27 19.94 28.84
C SER A 543 -8.71 19.28 27.57
N TRP A 544 -7.88 19.98 26.82
CA TRP A 544 -7.20 19.41 25.65
C TRP A 544 -6.20 18.32 26.03
N ILE A 545 -5.44 18.50 27.09
CA ILE A 545 -4.53 17.48 27.61
C ILE A 545 -5.33 16.26 28.09
N SER A 546 -6.42 16.47 28.82
CA SER A 546 -7.36 15.39 29.22
C SER A 546 -7.87 14.60 28.02
N LEU A 547 -8.36 15.28 26.99
CA LEU A 547 -8.89 14.62 25.79
C LEU A 547 -7.81 13.85 25.03
N ILE A 548 -6.60 14.41 24.86
CA ILE A 548 -5.49 13.69 24.22
C ILE A 548 -5.12 12.44 25.03
N MET A 549 -4.95 12.58 26.36
CA MET A 549 -4.59 11.45 27.21
C MET A 549 -5.69 10.38 27.21
N SER A 550 -6.96 10.77 27.28
CA SER A 550 -8.11 9.85 27.21
C SER A 550 -8.15 9.11 25.86
N CYS A 551 -7.92 9.79 24.73
CA CYS A 551 -7.77 9.14 23.42
C CYS A 551 -6.65 8.08 23.38
N VAL A 552 -5.58 8.24 24.16
CA VAL A 552 -4.52 7.22 24.27
C VAL A 552 -4.92 6.10 25.24
N SER A 553 -5.30 6.43 26.47
CA SER A 553 -5.46 5.47 27.57
C SER A 553 -6.77 4.68 27.56
N SER A 554 -7.86 5.19 26.97
CA SER A 554 -9.15 4.47 26.89
C SER A 554 -9.25 3.52 25.69
N SER A 555 -8.15 3.33 24.95
CA SER A 555 -8.16 2.52 23.73
C SER A 555 -8.23 1.02 24.04
N SER A 556 -9.06 0.30 23.28
CA SER A 556 -9.25 -1.15 23.41
C SER A 556 -8.85 -1.83 22.11
N ILE A 557 -7.91 -2.77 22.19
CA ILE A 557 -7.16 -3.27 21.04
C ILE A 557 -7.53 -4.72 20.74
N SER A 558 -7.64 -5.06 19.45
CA SER A 558 -7.67 -6.45 18.98
C SER A 558 -6.76 -6.63 17.77
N ILE A 559 -5.96 -7.69 17.75
CA ILE A 559 -5.07 -8.00 16.63
C ILE A 559 -5.83 -8.81 15.58
N LEU A 560 -5.67 -8.44 14.31
CA LEU A 560 -6.17 -9.21 13.16
C LEU A 560 -5.10 -10.15 12.64
N MET A 561 -5.34 -11.46 12.75
CA MET A 561 -4.44 -12.50 12.25
C MET A 561 -5.18 -13.43 11.28
N ASN A 562 -4.65 -13.57 10.05
CA ASN A 562 -5.17 -14.51 9.03
C ASN A 562 -6.70 -14.44 8.78
N GLU A 563 -7.25 -13.22 8.69
CA GLU A 563 -8.69 -12.88 8.56
C GLU A 563 -9.58 -13.09 9.81
N GLY A 564 -9.04 -13.58 10.93
CA GLY A 564 -9.71 -13.63 12.25
C GLY A 564 -9.29 -12.51 13.20
N MET A 565 -10.01 -12.35 14.31
CA MET A 565 -9.78 -11.35 15.35
C MET A 565 -9.43 -12.03 16.69
N LEU A 566 -8.27 -11.69 17.26
CA LEU A 566 -7.83 -12.19 18.57
C LEU A 566 -8.62 -11.51 19.72
N LYS A 567 -8.49 -12.05 20.95
CA LYS A 567 -9.12 -11.48 22.16
C LYS A 567 -8.74 -10.01 22.36
N LYS A 568 -9.68 -9.22 22.90
CA LYS A 568 -9.45 -7.82 23.29
C LYS A 568 -8.46 -7.71 24.45
N PHE A 569 -7.64 -6.67 24.43
CA PHE A 569 -6.80 -6.23 25.55
C PHE A 569 -6.71 -4.70 25.59
N LYS A 570 -6.54 -4.12 26.78
CA LYS A 570 -6.15 -2.70 26.92
C LYS A 570 -4.62 -2.60 26.81
N PRO A 571 -4.07 -1.55 26.18
CA PRO A 571 -2.62 -1.39 26.07
C PRO A 571 -2.00 -0.98 27.40
N SER A 572 -1.05 -1.79 27.84
CA SER A 572 0.02 -1.45 28.75
C SER A 572 1.36 -1.55 27.98
N ARG A 573 2.49 -1.30 28.64
CA ARG A 573 3.81 -1.15 28.01
C ARG A 573 4.83 -2.13 28.62
N GLY A 574 6.07 -2.26 28.12
CA GLY A 574 7.19 -2.96 28.82
C GLY A 574 8.40 -2.03 29.16
N LYS A 575 9.06 -2.24 30.31
CA LYS A 575 10.19 -1.43 30.82
C LYS A 575 11.51 -1.95 30.23
N ALA A 576 12.43 -1.04 29.91
CA ALA A 576 13.76 -1.43 29.43
C ALA A 576 14.69 -1.72 30.63
N GLU A 577 15.38 -2.85 30.59
CA GLU A 577 16.52 -3.12 31.47
C GLU A 577 17.76 -2.48 30.84
N GLY A 578 18.43 -1.60 31.59
CA GLY A 578 19.60 -0.86 31.11
C GLY A 578 20.87 -1.72 31.08
N LYS A 579 21.83 -1.31 30.24
CA LYS A 579 23.23 -1.75 30.32
C LYS A 579 24.12 -0.55 30.63
N THR A 580 25.14 -0.78 31.46
CA THR A 580 26.06 0.23 31.99
C THR A 580 26.88 0.91 30.90
N ALA A 581 27.10 2.23 31.03
CA ALA A 581 27.79 3.05 30.03
C ALA A 581 28.31 4.38 30.62
N ASN A 582 29.25 5.01 29.89
CA ASN A 582 29.92 6.27 30.28
C ASN A 582 29.39 7.51 29.50
N SER A 583 29.96 8.68 29.77
CA SER A 583 29.28 9.99 29.82
C SER A 583 28.70 10.61 28.54
N MET A 584 28.93 10.07 27.33
CA MET A 584 28.13 10.44 26.15
C MET A 584 26.99 9.46 25.87
N GLN A 585 27.19 8.18 26.18
CA GLN A 585 26.08 7.22 26.18
C GLN A 585 25.12 7.53 27.32
N GLU A 586 25.58 7.97 28.50
CA GLU A 586 24.72 8.47 29.59
C GLU A 586 23.68 9.50 29.13
N VAL A 587 24.08 10.52 28.35
CA VAL A 587 23.14 11.55 27.84
C VAL A 587 22.14 10.96 26.84
N LEU A 588 22.57 10.04 25.98
CA LEU A 588 21.70 9.35 25.03
C LEU A 588 20.79 8.30 25.69
N ILE A 589 21.22 7.72 26.80
CA ILE A 589 20.47 6.75 27.61
C ILE A 589 19.46 7.49 28.48
N ALA A 590 19.83 8.56 29.18
CA ALA A 590 18.89 9.44 29.87
C ALA A 590 17.83 10.01 28.90
N PHE A 591 18.23 10.40 27.68
CA PHE A 591 17.29 10.79 26.62
C PHE A 591 16.43 9.61 26.11
N CYS A 592 16.89 8.38 26.17
CA CYS A 592 16.05 7.21 25.89
C CYS A 592 15.06 6.97 27.05
N ASP A 593 15.54 6.91 28.28
CA ASP A 593 14.76 6.53 29.47
C ASP A 593 13.66 7.54 29.79
N GLU A 594 13.98 8.84 29.81
CA GLU A 594 13.04 9.95 30.05
C GLU A 594 11.93 10.04 28.97
N PHE A 595 12.18 9.52 27.77
CA PHE A 595 11.23 9.49 26.64
C PHE A 595 10.60 8.10 26.43
N GLY A 596 11.07 7.09 27.16
CA GLY A 596 10.86 5.66 26.92
C GLY A 596 11.41 5.13 25.59
N GLN A 597 12.20 5.90 24.84
CA GLN A 597 12.69 5.53 23.52
C GLN A 597 13.84 4.51 23.58
N THR A 598 14.31 4.05 22.42
CA THR A 598 15.53 3.24 22.32
C THR A 598 16.19 3.52 20.98
N ILE A 599 17.52 3.68 20.96
CA ILE A 599 18.28 3.84 19.72
C ILE A 599 18.34 2.50 18.98
N ASN A 600 18.07 2.52 17.67
CA ASN A 600 18.27 1.35 16.81
C ASN A 600 19.76 1.22 16.44
N LEU A 601 20.50 0.42 17.21
CA LEU A 601 21.96 0.29 17.09
C LEU A 601 22.45 -0.14 15.69
N GLU A 602 21.67 -0.93 14.95
CA GLU A 602 22.00 -1.33 13.57
C GLU A 602 22.06 -0.16 12.56
N LYS A 603 21.41 0.97 12.87
CA LYS A 603 21.34 2.16 12.01
C LYS A 603 21.98 3.39 12.64
N PHE A 604 22.27 3.34 13.94
CA PHE A 604 23.10 4.32 14.62
C PHE A 604 24.52 4.19 14.07
N GLY A 605 25.12 5.32 13.68
CA GLY A 605 26.42 5.28 13.01
C GLY A 605 27.04 6.66 12.83
N VAL A 606 28.36 6.69 12.79
CA VAL A 606 29.16 7.91 12.63
C VAL A 606 29.91 7.89 11.30
N PHE A 607 30.03 9.06 10.70
CA PHE A 607 30.78 9.33 9.47
C PHE A 607 31.88 10.34 9.78
N PHE A 608 33.14 9.91 9.80
CA PHE A 608 34.28 10.83 9.97
C PHE A 608 34.75 11.39 8.63
N PHE A 609 35.36 12.58 8.67
CA PHE A 609 35.93 13.26 7.51
C PHE A 609 37.47 13.26 7.57
N THR A 610 38.14 13.65 6.47
CA THR A 610 39.58 13.43 6.23
C THR A 610 40.54 14.03 7.24
N ASN A 611 40.10 14.98 8.06
CA ASN A 611 40.94 15.70 9.02
C ASN A 611 40.80 15.17 10.46
N THR A 612 39.96 14.15 10.70
CA THR A 612 39.83 13.53 12.02
C THR A 612 40.95 12.50 12.21
N ARG A 613 41.85 12.75 13.16
CA ARG A 613 42.96 11.85 13.52
C ARG A 613 42.45 10.47 13.94
N GLN A 614 43.27 9.44 13.70
CA GLN A 614 42.92 8.03 13.86
C GLN A 614 42.76 7.59 15.33
N ASP A 615 43.40 8.31 16.26
CA ASP A 615 43.21 8.19 17.71
C ASP A 615 41.79 8.66 18.11
N TYR A 616 41.45 9.93 17.89
CA TYR A 616 40.12 10.47 18.19
C TYR A 616 38.99 9.70 17.49
N LYS A 617 39.22 9.13 16.30
CA LYS A 617 38.25 8.19 15.69
C LYS A 617 37.97 6.98 16.59
N ARG A 618 39.02 6.29 17.06
CA ARG A 618 38.92 5.11 17.93
C ARG A 618 38.28 5.47 19.26
N ASP A 619 38.69 6.58 19.86
CA ASP A 619 38.15 7.04 21.14
C ASP A 619 36.65 7.34 21.03
N ILE A 620 36.22 8.05 19.99
CA ILE A 620 34.80 8.34 19.73
C ILE A 620 34.01 7.06 19.40
N ILE A 621 34.58 6.11 18.64
CA ILE A 621 33.98 4.79 18.37
C ILE A 621 33.75 4.02 19.68
N ASN A 622 34.74 3.99 20.56
CA ASN A 622 34.70 3.30 21.84
C ASN A 622 33.70 3.96 22.82
N ILE A 623 33.72 5.30 22.91
CA ILE A 623 32.81 6.10 23.77
C ILE A 623 31.35 5.97 23.31
N LEU A 624 31.09 5.90 22.01
CA LEU A 624 29.73 5.78 21.46
C LEU A 624 29.26 4.34 21.28
N GLY A 625 30.17 3.36 21.35
CA GLY A 625 29.87 1.92 21.20
C GLY A 625 29.39 1.52 19.79
N ILE A 626 29.90 2.17 18.73
CA ILE A 626 29.42 1.98 17.35
C ILE A 626 30.51 2.00 16.28
N ASN A 627 30.28 1.23 15.21
CA ASN A 627 31.16 1.12 14.06
C ASN A 627 31.20 2.41 13.20
N GLU A 628 32.36 2.72 12.61
CA GLU A 628 32.46 3.72 11.54
C GLU A 628 31.64 3.26 10.33
N THR A 629 30.77 4.14 9.82
CA THR A 629 29.92 3.85 8.66
C THR A 629 30.38 4.63 7.44
N LEU A 630 30.35 3.98 6.27
CA LEU A 630 30.70 4.63 4.99
C LEU A 630 29.48 5.34 4.40
N ILE A 631 29.67 6.57 3.90
CA ILE A 631 28.61 7.34 3.23
C ILE A 631 28.21 6.63 1.92
N SER A 632 27.10 5.90 1.94
CA SER A 632 26.56 5.14 0.81
C SER A 632 25.39 5.88 0.13
N LYS A 633 24.74 5.26 -0.86
CA LYS A 633 23.50 5.78 -1.47
C LYS A 633 22.27 5.52 -0.58
N ASP A 634 22.34 4.52 0.28
CA ASP A 634 21.22 3.98 1.04
C ASP A 634 21.16 4.55 2.46
N THR A 635 22.28 5.10 2.97
CA THR A 635 22.43 5.69 4.31
C THR A 635 21.27 6.58 4.75
N TRP A 636 20.73 7.37 3.81
CA TRP A 636 19.69 8.39 4.04
C TRP A 636 18.41 8.17 3.22
N GLY A 637 18.27 7.02 2.54
CA GLY A 637 17.13 6.72 1.66
C GLY A 637 17.07 7.52 0.34
N PHE A 638 18.01 8.44 0.11
CA PHE A 638 18.16 9.25 -1.10
C PHE A 638 19.62 9.20 -1.60
N PRO A 639 19.86 9.09 -2.92
CA PRO A 639 21.21 8.98 -3.47
C PRO A 639 22.00 10.28 -3.30
N MET A 640 22.99 10.27 -2.41
CA MET A 640 23.94 11.38 -2.24
C MET A 640 24.80 11.56 -3.50
N ARG A 641 24.85 12.79 -4.03
CA ARG A 641 25.62 13.14 -5.23
C ARG A 641 27.12 13.02 -4.96
N LYS A 642 27.76 11.95 -5.45
CA LYS A 642 29.21 11.74 -5.38
C LYS A 642 30.00 12.32 -6.58
N GLY A 643 29.33 12.69 -7.66
CA GLY A 643 29.94 13.19 -8.90
C GLY A 643 28.92 13.64 -9.94
N ARG A 644 29.28 13.61 -11.23
CA ARG A 644 28.35 13.85 -12.35
C ARG A 644 27.26 12.76 -12.36
N VAL A 645 26.02 13.13 -12.63
CA VAL A 645 24.86 12.22 -12.55
C VAL A 645 24.96 11.12 -13.61
N SER A 646 24.76 9.87 -13.19
CA SER A 646 24.89 8.67 -14.02
C SER A 646 23.56 7.89 -14.11
N LYS A 647 23.44 7.02 -15.12
CA LYS A 647 22.30 6.06 -15.23
C LYS A 647 22.19 5.17 -13.98
N ASN A 648 23.32 4.86 -13.33
CA ASN A 648 23.40 4.04 -12.13
C ASN A 648 22.94 4.75 -10.84
N ASP A 649 22.69 6.06 -10.87
CA ASP A 649 22.08 6.79 -9.75
C ASP A 649 20.57 6.62 -9.71
N TYR A 650 19.93 6.33 -10.85
CA TYR A 650 18.49 6.09 -10.97
C TYR A 650 18.10 4.60 -11.06
N ALA A 651 19.07 3.69 -11.04
CA ALA A 651 18.84 2.24 -11.14
C ALA A 651 17.83 1.72 -10.09
N PHE A 652 17.81 2.29 -8.87
CA PHE A 652 16.83 1.92 -7.84
C PHE A 652 15.38 2.30 -8.21
N ILE A 653 15.17 3.40 -8.97
CA ILE A 653 13.85 3.78 -9.50
C ILE A 653 13.45 2.80 -10.59
N VAL A 654 14.36 2.52 -11.54
CA VAL A 654 14.15 1.55 -12.62
C VAL A 654 13.79 0.17 -12.04
N ASN A 655 14.46 -0.28 -10.98
CA ASN A 655 14.17 -1.54 -10.33
C ASN A 655 12.83 -1.53 -9.57
N LYS A 656 12.47 -0.43 -8.88
CA LYS A 656 11.13 -0.25 -8.28
C LYS A 656 10.01 -0.21 -9.33
N VAL A 657 10.26 0.31 -10.53
CA VAL A 657 9.32 0.29 -11.66
C VAL A 657 9.23 -1.12 -12.26
N LYS A 658 10.36 -1.78 -12.56
CA LYS A 658 10.42 -3.17 -13.03
C LYS A 658 9.66 -4.12 -12.08
N ALA A 659 9.87 -3.99 -10.76
CA ALA A 659 9.17 -4.81 -9.76
C ALA A 659 7.64 -4.64 -9.80
N LYS A 660 7.13 -3.42 -10.07
CA LYS A 660 5.69 -3.20 -10.32
C LYS A 660 5.23 -3.84 -11.63
N LEU A 661 6.03 -3.70 -12.69
CA LEU A 661 5.74 -4.25 -14.03
C LEU A 661 5.82 -5.78 -14.11
N VAL A 662 6.51 -6.47 -13.19
CA VAL A 662 6.46 -7.94 -13.10
C VAL A 662 5.02 -8.42 -12.87
N GLY A 663 4.23 -7.71 -12.06
CA GLY A 663 2.80 -7.96 -11.87
C GLY A 663 1.90 -7.57 -13.06
N TRP A 664 2.47 -7.00 -14.13
CA TRP A 664 1.77 -6.62 -15.36
C TRP A 664 2.05 -7.57 -16.53
N LYS A 665 2.89 -8.62 -16.35
CA LYS A 665 3.28 -9.53 -17.44
C LYS A 665 2.09 -10.34 -17.99
N THR A 666 1.48 -9.79 -19.03
CA THR A 666 0.99 -10.50 -20.23
C THR A 666 0.28 -11.84 -19.97
N ASN A 667 -0.97 -11.76 -19.47
CA ASN A 667 -2.07 -12.71 -19.72
C ASN A 667 -3.37 -12.39 -18.95
N LEU A 668 -3.37 -11.37 -18.08
CA LEU A 668 -4.53 -11.03 -17.23
C LEU A 668 -5.36 -9.82 -17.73
N LEU A 669 -4.83 -9.00 -18.64
CA LEU A 669 -5.57 -7.86 -19.20
C LEU A 669 -6.32 -8.26 -20.47
N SER A 670 -7.62 -8.00 -20.51
CA SER A 670 -8.48 -8.24 -21.70
C SER A 670 -8.02 -7.39 -22.91
N PRO A 671 -8.40 -7.72 -24.15
CA PRO A 671 -8.12 -6.87 -25.31
C PRO A 671 -8.69 -5.45 -25.14
N THR A 672 -9.90 -5.34 -24.61
CA THR A 672 -10.55 -4.06 -24.27
C THR A 672 -9.82 -3.32 -23.15
N GLY A 673 -9.19 -4.01 -22.19
CA GLY A 673 -8.31 -3.40 -21.19
C GLY A 673 -6.99 -2.83 -21.77
N ARG A 674 -6.63 -3.17 -23.02
CA ARG A 674 -5.47 -2.62 -23.75
C ARG A 674 -5.84 -1.45 -24.66
N MET A 675 -7.10 -1.38 -25.08
CA MET A 675 -7.66 -0.33 -25.93
C MET A 675 -8.66 0.49 -25.11
N GLY A 676 -8.18 1.60 -24.52
CA GLY A 676 -9.04 2.55 -23.82
C GLY A 676 -10.20 2.99 -24.72
N LYS A 677 -11.40 3.13 -24.14
CA LYS A 677 -12.66 3.18 -24.91
C LYS A 677 -12.78 4.31 -25.95
N ASN A 678 -11.99 5.37 -25.82
CA ASN A 678 -11.88 6.44 -26.81
C ASN A 678 -10.43 6.46 -27.33
N GLY A 679 -10.23 6.81 -28.60
CA GLY A 679 -8.91 6.83 -29.27
C GLY A 679 -7.86 7.81 -28.72
N ASP A 680 -8.21 8.57 -27.68
CA ASP A 680 -7.33 9.49 -26.96
C ASP A 680 -6.12 8.77 -26.34
N LYS A 681 -4.91 9.10 -26.80
CA LYS A 681 -3.63 8.56 -26.29
C LYS A 681 -3.25 9.11 -24.89
N LYS A 682 -4.22 9.38 -24.01
CA LYS A 682 -4.01 9.84 -22.62
C LYS A 682 -3.39 8.72 -21.78
N ARG A 683 -2.05 8.73 -21.73
CA ARG A 683 -1.19 7.74 -21.05
C ARG A 683 -1.61 7.53 -19.59
N LEU A 684 -2.25 6.38 -19.34
CA LEU A 684 -3.02 6.03 -18.14
C LEU A 684 -2.16 5.76 -16.86
N HIS A 685 -1.04 6.46 -16.69
CA HIS A 685 -0.02 6.16 -15.66
C HIS A 685 0.73 7.37 -15.09
N LEU A 686 0.33 8.63 -15.38
CA LEU A 686 1.01 9.84 -14.89
C LEU A 686 0.19 10.72 -13.92
N LEU A 687 -0.98 10.26 -13.48
CA LEU A 687 -1.81 10.91 -12.46
C LEU A 687 -1.21 10.82 -11.05
N ASN A 688 -0.14 11.60 -10.79
CA ASN A 688 0.08 12.30 -9.50
C ASN A 688 1.28 13.28 -9.48
N TRP A 689 2.01 13.51 -10.59
CA TRP A 689 3.21 14.36 -10.57
C TRP A 689 2.93 15.83 -10.17
N SER A 690 1.70 16.31 -10.38
CA SER A 690 1.23 17.62 -9.90
C SER A 690 1.12 17.74 -8.37
N GLU A 691 1.21 16.64 -7.60
CA GLU A 691 1.40 16.73 -6.14
C GLU A 691 2.86 16.98 -5.74
N VAL A 692 3.82 16.74 -6.65
CA VAL A 692 5.27 16.95 -6.41
C VAL A 692 5.67 18.41 -6.71
N THR A 693 4.96 19.09 -7.61
CA THR A 693 5.28 20.44 -8.09
C THR A 693 4.56 21.58 -7.34
N LYS A 694 3.87 21.30 -6.23
CA LYS A 694 3.13 22.33 -5.47
C LYS A 694 4.06 23.42 -4.91
N LYS A 695 3.62 24.69 -5.01
CA LYS A 695 4.35 25.90 -4.58
C LYS A 695 4.85 25.75 -3.12
N LYS A 696 6.16 25.86 -2.92
CA LYS A 696 6.80 25.81 -1.59
C LYS A 696 6.75 27.19 -0.92
N VAL A 697 6.65 27.21 0.41
CA VAL A 697 6.69 28.43 1.23
C VAL A 697 7.81 28.27 2.27
N LYS A 698 8.70 29.28 2.38
CA LYS A 698 9.90 29.34 3.24
C LYS A 698 10.71 28.03 3.32
N VAL A 699 11.81 27.96 2.57
CA VAL A 699 12.67 26.77 2.50
C VAL A 699 14.10 27.06 2.98
N ASP A 700 14.48 26.49 4.11
CA ASP A 700 15.70 26.86 4.86
C ASP A 700 17.01 26.54 4.13
N TRP A 701 16.98 25.67 3.11
CA TRP A 701 18.15 25.46 2.24
C TRP A 701 18.50 26.72 1.43
N VAL A 702 17.53 27.59 1.12
CA VAL A 702 17.79 28.87 0.44
C VAL A 702 18.58 29.78 1.37
N THR A 703 18.17 29.92 2.63
CA THR A 703 18.91 30.66 3.66
C THR A 703 20.31 30.08 3.87
N THR A 704 20.41 28.74 3.91
CA THR A 704 21.68 28.01 4.05
C THR A 704 22.63 28.32 2.88
N LEU A 705 22.15 28.32 1.63
CA LEU A 705 22.95 28.65 0.46
C LEU A 705 23.30 30.14 0.37
N LYS A 706 22.36 31.04 0.71
CA LYS A 706 22.62 32.49 0.79
C LYS A 706 23.75 32.77 1.77
N GLY A 707 23.66 32.32 3.03
CA GLY A 707 24.72 32.51 4.02
C GLY A 707 26.06 31.85 3.66
N LYS A 708 26.04 30.74 2.90
CA LYS A 708 27.26 30.02 2.47
C LYS A 708 27.97 30.67 1.28
N TYR A 709 27.23 31.25 0.32
CA TYR A 709 27.76 31.69 -0.96
C TYR A 709 27.62 33.18 -1.25
N LEU A 710 26.75 33.90 -0.54
CA LEU A 710 26.54 35.34 -0.66
C LEU A 710 26.98 36.08 0.62
N GLN A 711 27.45 37.30 0.43
CA GLN A 711 27.64 38.31 1.47
C GLN A 711 26.31 39.01 1.74
N ASP A 712 26.22 39.82 2.80
CA ASP A 712 24.97 40.44 3.22
C ASP A 712 24.51 41.55 2.25
N ASN A 713 25.45 42.12 1.48
CA ASN A 713 25.20 42.97 0.31
C ASN A 713 24.87 42.19 -0.98
N GLY A 714 24.54 40.90 -0.89
CA GLY A 714 24.20 40.03 -2.02
C GLY A 714 25.38 39.55 -2.88
N THR A 715 26.57 40.13 -2.76
CA THR A 715 27.73 39.76 -3.61
C THR A 715 28.27 38.36 -3.28
N LEU A 716 28.90 37.70 -4.25
CA LEU A 716 29.46 36.35 -4.04
C LEU A 716 30.62 36.36 -3.03
N ARG A 717 30.62 35.41 -2.08
CA ARG A 717 31.80 35.13 -1.24
C ARG A 717 32.89 34.48 -2.10
N LYS A 718 34.12 35.03 -2.05
CA LYS A 718 35.32 34.45 -2.71
C LYS A 718 35.60 33.04 -2.16
N THR A 719 35.08 32.01 -2.83
CA THR A 719 35.17 30.61 -2.39
C THR A 719 35.72 29.72 -3.53
N SER A 720 36.91 29.15 -3.32
CA SER A 720 37.63 28.39 -4.35
C SER A 720 37.06 27.00 -4.66
N LYS A 721 36.14 26.49 -3.83
CA LYS A 721 35.50 25.17 -3.99
C LYS A 721 33.99 25.24 -3.75
N VAL A 722 33.24 25.70 -4.75
CA VAL A 722 31.75 25.68 -4.75
C VAL A 722 31.18 24.27 -4.90
N SER A 723 29.98 24.02 -4.36
CA SER A 723 29.33 22.70 -4.41
C SER A 723 28.74 22.36 -5.77
N MET A 724 28.46 21.09 -6.02
CA MET A 724 27.78 20.66 -7.24
C MET A 724 26.32 21.13 -7.29
N THR A 725 25.69 21.36 -6.14
CA THR A 725 24.36 21.99 -6.04
C THR A 725 24.42 23.44 -6.51
N TRP A 726 25.39 24.21 -6.01
CA TRP A 726 25.58 25.62 -6.39
C TRP A 726 25.96 25.77 -7.87
N LYS A 727 26.81 24.87 -8.40
CA LYS A 727 27.10 24.80 -9.84
C LYS A 727 25.84 24.53 -10.67
N ALA A 728 25.00 23.59 -10.25
CA ALA A 728 23.74 23.29 -10.96
C ALA A 728 22.73 24.46 -10.88
N MET A 729 22.67 25.18 -9.76
CA MET A 729 21.84 26.38 -9.64
C MET A 729 22.37 27.52 -10.53
N LYS A 730 23.67 27.77 -10.55
CA LYS A 730 24.28 28.76 -11.46
C LYS A 730 24.07 28.42 -12.94
N TRP A 731 24.08 27.14 -13.30
CA TRP A 731 23.75 26.70 -14.66
C TRP A 731 22.28 26.92 -15.02
N ALA A 732 21.36 26.71 -14.07
CA ALA A 732 19.94 26.95 -14.26
C ALA A 732 19.55 28.46 -14.19
N GLY A 733 20.40 29.31 -13.61
CA GLY A 733 20.14 30.75 -13.41
C GLY A 733 19.66 31.46 -14.68
N PRO A 734 20.43 31.48 -15.78
CA PRO A 734 20.03 32.15 -17.02
C PRO A 734 18.74 31.62 -17.66
N ILE A 735 18.40 30.34 -17.46
CA ILE A 735 17.15 29.72 -17.94
C ILE A 735 15.94 30.27 -17.14
N VAL A 736 16.17 30.61 -15.87
CA VAL A 736 15.15 31.09 -14.94
C VAL A 736 15.06 32.63 -14.94
N GLU A 737 16.17 33.34 -15.11
CA GLU A 737 16.23 34.81 -15.15
C GLU A 737 15.52 35.38 -16.38
N LYS A 738 15.53 34.65 -17.51
CA LYS A 738 14.86 35.04 -18.76
C LYS A 738 13.34 35.15 -18.66
N ASP A 739 12.73 34.27 -17.86
CA ASP A 739 11.27 34.05 -17.80
C ASP A 739 10.71 34.23 -16.37
N ILE A 740 11.50 34.84 -15.48
CA ILE A 740 11.03 35.51 -14.27
C ILE A 740 10.65 36.95 -14.59
N GLY A 741 9.54 37.42 -14.02
CA GLY A 741 9.19 38.83 -13.99
C GLY A 741 8.50 39.24 -12.69
N TRP A 742 8.18 40.53 -12.57
CA TRP A 742 7.51 41.10 -11.38
C TRP A 742 6.07 41.52 -11.67
N VAL A 743 5.16 41.14 -10.77
CA VAL A 743 3.85 41.77 -10.60
C VAL A 743 4.02 42.87 -9.56
N ILE A 744 3.90 44.12 -9.99
CA ILE A 744 4.06 45.29 -9.12
C ILE A 744 2.86 45.43 -8.19
N GLY A 745 3.13 45.66 -6.91
CA GLY A 745 2.14 46.01 -5.89
C GLY A 745 2.37 47.45 -5.42
N ASP A 746 3.09 47.60 -4.32
CA ASP A 746 3.55 48.90 -3.81
C ASP A 746 4.74 49.49 -4.61
N GLY A 747 5.47 48.69 -5.40
CA GLY A 747 6.63 49.09 -6.19
C GLY A 747 7.87 49.42 -5.36
N SER A 748 7.86 49.17 -4.05
CA SER A 748 8.93 49.54 -3.12
C SER A 748 10.18 48.66 -3.24
N SER A 749 10.04 47.47 -3.83
CA SER A 749 11.10 46.45 -3.88
C SER A 749 11.58 46.11 -5.29
N THR A 750 11.06 46.80 -6.31
CA THR A 750 11.38 46.58 -7.73
C THR A 750 12.06 47.82 -8.34
N SER A 751 13.17 47.63 -9.05
CA SER A 751 13.88 48.70 -9.79
C SER A 751 13.16 49.05 -11.09
N PHE A 752 13.07 50.34 -11.42
CA PHE A 752 12.53 50.77 -12.72
C PHE A 752 13.41 50.32 -13.90
N TRP A 753 14.74 50.40 -13.77
CA TRP A 753 15.66 50.08 -14.87
C TRP A 753 16.11 48.63 -14.95
N HIS A 754 16.36 47.99 -13.80
CA HIS A 754 17.14 46.74 -13.75
C HIS A 754 16.28 45.47 -13.61
N ASP A 755 15.01 45.58 -13.21
CA ASP A 755 14.11 44.44 -13.04
C ASP A 755 13.22 44.19 -14.28
N ASN A 756 12.81 42.92 -14.47
CA ASN A 756 11.93 42.50 -15.56
C ASN A 756 10.44 42.61 -15.18
N TRP A 757 9.94 43.81 -14.96
CA TRP A 757 8.49 44.05 -14.74
C TRP A 757 7.68 44.15 -16.04
N LEU A 758 8.34 44.28 -17.20
CA LEU A 758 7.70 44.31 -18.52
C LEU A 758 7.51 42.93 -19.17
N GLY A 759 8.14 41.87 -18.64
CA GLY A 759 8.02 40.51 -19.17
C GLY A 759 8.83 40.22 -20.44
N PHE A 760 9.68 41.16 -20.90
CA PHE A 760 10.58 40.99 -22.05
C PHE A 760 12.02 41.46 -21.80
N GLY A 761 12.40 41.65 -20.52
CA GLY A 761 13.73 42.07 -20.09
C GLY A 761 13.69 43.32 -19.21
N SER A 762 14.84 43.68 -18.66
CA SER A 762 15.03 44.95 -17.95
C SER A 762 15.11 46.12 -18.92
N LEU A 763 14.59 47.29 -18.55
CA LEU A 763 14.65 48.48 -19.41
C LEU A 763 16.09 48.90 -19.74
N LYS A 764 17.04 48.69 -18.82
CA LYS A 764 18.47 48.97 -19.03
C LYS A 764 19.08 48.24 -20.24
N ASN A 765 18.53 47.08 -20.62
CA ASN A 765 18.96 46.30 -21.79
C ASN A 765 18.33 46.77 -23.12
N ILE A 766 17.37 47.71 -23.06
CA ILE A 766 16.57 48.19 -24.22
C ILE A 766 16.81 49.68 -24.45
N VAL A 767 17.04 50.44 -23.38
CA VAL A 767 17.20 51.90 -23.38
C VAL A 767 18.67 52.24 -23.16
N HIS A 768 19.39 52.50 -24.25
CA HIS A 768 20.79 52.91 -24.22
C HIS A 768 20.90 54.44 -24.19
N GLY A 769 20.91 55.00 -22.97
CA GLY A 769 21.12 56.43 -22.72
C GLY A 769 22.01 56.67 -21.48
N PRO A 770 22.63 57.85 -21.34
CA PRO A 770 23.48 58.19 -20.20
C PRO A 770 22.64 58.50 -18.96
N LEU A 771 22.29 57.45 -18.20
CA LEU A 771 21.63 57.61 -16.90
C LEU A 771 22.63 58.10 -15.85
N ASN A 772 22.25 59.14 -15.11
CA ASN A 772 23.00 59.56 -13.91
C ASN A 772 22.69 58.63 -12.71
N TRP A 773 23.48 58.74 -11.64
CA TRP A 773 23.34 57.85 -10.48
C TRP A 773 21.96 57.89 -9.81
N HIS A 774 21.31 59.05 -9.75
CA HIS A 774 19.97 59.17 -9.17
C HIS A 774 18.89 58.56 -10.07
N GLU A 775 19.05 58.69 -11.39
CA GLU A 775 18.14 58.09 -12.37
C GLU A 775 18.24 56.57 -12.40
N ASP A 776 19.46 56.01 -12.37
CA ASP A 776 19.70 54.56 -12.40
C ASP A 776 19.11 53.83 -11.17
N GLN A 777 18.92 54.54 -10.06
CA GLN A 777 18.38 54.03 -8.79
C GLN A 777 16.85 54.27 -8.62
N ILE A 778 16.12 54.73 -9.64
CA ILE A 778 14.67 54.94 -9.55
C ILE A 778 13.91 53.64 -9.24
N SER A 779 12.99 53.71 -8.28
CA SER A 779 12.10 52.60 -7.90
C SER A 779 10.78 52.60 -8.70
N MET A 780 10.14 51.44 -8.79
CA MET A 780 8.80 51.34 -9.37
C MET A 780 7.75 52.14 -8.57
N SER A 781 7.92 52.30 -7.25
CA SER A 781 7.04 53.14 -6.43
C SER A 781 7.11 54.62 -6.80
N GLN A 782 8.29 55.14 -7.16
CA GLN A 782 8.46 56.52 -7.65
C GLN A 782 7.81 56.68 -9.02
N CYS A 783 8.01 55.74 -9.94
CA CYS A 783 7.35 55.70 -11.25
C CYS A 783 5.82 55.67 -11.12
N LEU A 784 5.27 54.78 -10.29
CA LEU A 784 3.83 54.66 -10.06
C LEU A 784 3.22 55.92 -9.43
N ASN A 785 3.95 56.61 -8.55
CA ASN A 785 3.46 57.85 -7.95
C ASN A 785 3.49 59.01 -8.96
N ALA A 786 4.51 59.10 -9.81
CA ALA A 786 4.54 60.08 -10.91
C ALA A 786 3.35 59.85 -11.88
N LEU A 787 3.12 58.60 -12.31
CA LEU A 787 2.00 58.23 -13.18
C LEU A 787 0.63 58.54 -12.55
N LYS A 788 0.41 58.18 -11.27
CA LYS A 788 -0.85 58.48 -10.55
C LYS A 788 -1.12 59.99 -10.41
N ASN A 789 -0.07 60.79 -10.24
CA ASN A 789 -0.15 62.23 -10.10
C ASN A 789 -0.10 62.97 -11.45
N ASN A 790 -0.07 62.23 -12.57
CA ASN A 790 0.07 62.75 -13.94
C ASN A 790 1.33 63.65 -14.13
N GLN A 791 2.41 63.33 -13.40
CA GLN A 791 3.70 64.02 -13.44
C GLN A 791 4.68 63.27 -14.36
N PRO A 792 5.57 63.99 -15.09
CA PRO A 792 6.63 63.33 -15.84
C PRO A 792 7.61 62.63 -14.89
N LEU A 793 8.16 61.48 -15.30
CA LEU A 793 9.27 60.87 -14.58
C LEU A 793 10.48 61.82 -14.61
N SER A 794 11.18 61.93 -13.48
CA SER A 794 12.42 62.69 -13.33
C SER A 794 13.61 61.98 -14.01
N ILE A 795 13.58 61.92 -15.34
CA ILE A 795 14.62 61.33 -16.19
C ILE A 795 15.05 62.34 -17.28
N SER A 796 16.35 62.41 -17.53
CA SER A 796 17.02 63.39 -18.41
C SER A 796 16.67 63.28 -19.90
N PHE A 797 15.94 62.24 -20.32
CA PHE A 797 15.56 62.01 -21.71
C PHE A 797 14.15 61.43 -21.83
N LYS A 798 13.50 61.65 -22.98
CA LYS A 798 12.18 61.06 -23.28
C LYS A 798 12.33 59.58 -23.63
N LEU A 799 11.53 58.73 -22.98
CA LEU A 799 11.35 57.34 -23.40
C LEU A 799 10.64 57.26 -24.76
N ASN A 800 10.88 56.18 -25.50
CA ASN A 800 10.18 55.89 -26.75
C ASN A 800 8.68 55.65 -26.48
N ALA A 801 7.78 56.12 -27.37
CA ALA A 801 6.34 55.89 -27.27
C ALA A 801 5.99 54.41 -27.05
N ASN A 802 6.62 53.50 -27.81
CA ASN A 802 6.44 52.04 -27.69
C ASN A 802 6.85 51.44 -26.33
N VAL A 803 7.52 52.21 -25.47
CA VAL A 803 7.83 51.87 -24.08
C VAL A 803 6.83 52.53 -23.13
N LEU A 804 6.49 53.81 -23.35
CA LEU A 804 5.46 54.54 -22.62
C LEU A 804 4.08 53.86 -22.71
N ASP A 805 3.65 53.44 -23.90
CA ASP A 805 2.36 52.76 -24.09
C ASP A 805 2.30 51.42 -23.33
N LYS A 806 3.45 50.73 -23.19
CA LYS A 806 3.57 49.50 -22.39
C LYS A 806 3.65 49.76 -20.89
N ILE A 807 4.15 50.92 -20.47
CA ILE A 807 4.09 51.40 -19.08
C ILE A 807 2.64 51.75 -18.72
N ASN A 808 1.93 52.42 -19.62
CA ASN A 808 0.51 52.75 -19.46
C ASN A 808 -0.39 51.50 -19.49
N ALA A 809 0.02 50.44 -20.21
CA ALA A 809 -0.64 49.15 -20.26
C ALA A 809 -0.27 48.17 -19.14
N ILE A 810 0.49 48.58 -18.10
CA ILE A 810 0.75 47.71 -16.93
C ILE A 810 -0.58 47.45 -16.20
N PRO A 811 -1.00 46.18 -16.02
CA PRO A 811 -2.19 45.87 -15.23
C PRO A 811 -1.88 46.07 -13.74
N THR A 812 -2.17 47.28 -13.24
CA THR A 812 -2.09 47.59 -11.81
C THR A 812 -3.08 46.74 -10.99
N GLN A 813 -2.72 46.41 -9.73
CA GLN A 813 -3.58 45.59 -8.89
C GLN A 813 -4.90 46.31 -8.54
N LEU A 814 -6.00 45.90 -9.19
CA LEU A 814 -7.35 46.38 -8.93
C LEU A 814 -7.87 46.08 -7.51
N VAL A 815 -7.23 45.16 -6.77
CA VAL A 815 -7.64 44.78 -5.40
C VAL A 815 -6.42 44.53 -4.51
N GLY A 816 -6.23 45.43 -3.52
CA GLY A 816 -5.32 45.25 -2.38
C GLY A 816 -3.95 45.91 -2.54
N GLN A 817 -3.53 46.65 -1.51
CA GLN A 817 -2.15 47.14 -1.38
C GLN A 817 -1.25 45.98 -0.91
N GLY A 818 -0.70 45.22 -1.87
CA GLY A 818 0.26 44.14 -1.61
C GLY A 818 1.71 44.55 -1.89
N GLN A 819 2.66 43.79 -1.32
CA GLN A 819 4.07 43.87 -1.73
C GLN A 819 4.26 43.32 -3.16
N ASP A 820 5.32 43.73 -3.84
CA ASP A 820 5.67 43.20 -5.16
C ASP A 820 5.85 41.68 -5.13
N ASN A 821 5.44 40.99 -6.20
CA ASN A 821 5.46 39.53 -6.27
C ASN A 821 6.09 39.01 -7.57
N ILE A 822 7.05 38.09 -7.44
CA ILE A 822 7.66 37.42 -8.60
C ILE A 822 6.67 36.45 -9.24
N TYR A 823 6.53 36.53 -10.57
CA TYR A 823 5.83 35.57 -11.42
C TYR A 823 6.77 34.87 -12.41
N TRP A 824 6.26 33.79 -13.00
CA TRP A 824 6.93 32.97 -14.02
C TRP A 824 6.14 33.05 -15.33
N SER A 825 6.69 33.70 -16.36
CA SER A 825 6.02 33.96 -17.65
C SER A 825 5.65 32.67 -18.39
N ALA A 826 6.50 31.64 -18.32
CA ALA A 826 6.27 30.34 -18.92
C ALA A 826 5.27 29.47 -18.12
N SER A 827 4.30 30.08 -17.43
CA SER A 827 3.08 29.42 -16.96
C SER A 827 1.92 30.41 -16.97
N SER A 828 0.78 30.02 -17.55
CA SER A 828 -0.48 30.77 -17.48
C SER A 828 -1.01 30.98 -16.05
N SER A 829 -0.45 30.29 -15.05
CA SER A 829 -0.75 30.50 -13.63
C SER A 829 0.19 31.50 -12.93
N GLY A 830 1.22 32.01 -13.62
CA GLY A 830 2.32 32.78 -13.03
C GLY A 830 3.21 32.00 -12.06
N VAL A 831 2.97 30.70 -11.84
CA VAL A 831 3.73 29.88 -10.88
C VAL A 831 4.83 29.08 -11.58
N PHE A 832 6.06 29.19 -11.08
CA PHE A 832 7.18 28.38 -11.51
C PHE A 832 6.91 26.88 -11.32
N THR A 833 7.16 26.08 -12.35
CA THR A 833 7.17 24.61 -12.24
C THR A 833 8.41 24.02 -12.91
N THR A 834 8.89 22.88 -12.40
CA THR A 834 9.99 22.13 -13.04
C THR A 834 9.62 21.55 -14.39
N GLN A 835 8.32 21.47 -14.72
CA GLN A 835 7.88 21.06 -16.05
C GLN A 835 8.04 22.23 -17.03
N SER A 836 7.43 23.38 -16.76
CA SER A 836 7.52 24.54 -17.65
C SER A 836 8.96 25.04 -17.87
N ALA A 837 9.82 24.97 -16.85
CA ALA A 837 11.25 25.26 -17.03
C ALA A 837 11.99 24.26 -17.93
N TYR A 838 11.59 22.98 -17.92
CA TYR A 838 12.17 21.94 -18.78
C TYR A 838 11.62 21.98 -20.21
N ASP A 839 10.31 22.24 -20.36
CA ASP A 839 9.68 22.40 -21.66
C ASP A 839 10.22 23.66 -22.37
N LEU A 840 10.62 24.71 -21.61
CA LEU A 840 11.32 25.90 -22.11
C LEU A 840 12.80 25.64 -22.49
N ASP A 841 13.57 24.94 -21.65
CA ASP A 841 14.95 24.49 -21.95
C ASP A 841 15.03 23.66 -23.25
N ARG A 842 13.97 22.91 -23.55
CA ARG A 842 13.86 22.12 -24.80
C ARG A 842 13.35 22.91 -26.01
N GLY A 843 13.09 24.20 -25.90
CA GLY A 843 12.48 25.02 -26.96
C GLY A 843 11.02 24.68 -27.26
N THR A 844 10.41 23.78 -26.49
CA THR A 844 8.99 23.42 -26.58
C THR A 844 8.14 24.39 -25.77
N SER A 845 8.15 25.67 -26.14
CA SER A 845 7.13 26.61 -25.70
C SER A 845 5.75 26.13 -26.17
N LEU A 846 4.75 26.22 -25.30
CA LEU A 846 3.36 26.19 -25.74
C LEU A 846 3.13 27.46 -26.57
N ASN A 847 3.12 27.32 -27.89
CA ASN A 847 2.69 28.37 -28.81
C ASN A 847 1.16 28.47 -28.80
N GLU A 848 0.62 28.85 -27.64
CA GLU A 848 -0.71 29.46 -27.55
C GLU A 848 -0.47 30.98 -27.47
N ASN A 849 -0.51 31.62 -28.64
CA ASN A 849 -0.59 33.07 -28.85
C ASN A 849 0.48 33.94 -28.17
N LYS A 850 1.76 33.72 -28.51
CA LYS A 850 2.63 34.89 -28.75
C LYS A 850 2.19 35.51 -30.08
N GLY A 851 1.40 36.58 -30.02
CA GLY A 851 0.95 37.30 -31.20
C GLY A 851 2.13 37.74 -32.07
N GLN A 852 2.25 37.16 -33.26
CA GLN A 852 3.13 37.69 -34.30
C GLN A 852 2.42 38.86 -34.97
N TRP A 853 3.21 39.82 -35.45
CA TRP A 853 2.71 41.04 -36.08
C TRP A 853 2.44 40.74 -37.56
N GLU A 854 1.20 40.92 -37.98
CA GLU A 854 0.83 41.07 -39.39
C GLU A 854 0.35 42.51 -39.59
N TRP A 855 0.68 43.12 -40.73
CA TRP A 855 0.42 44.52 -41.03
C TRP A 855 -0.98 44.72 -41.62
N ILE A 856 -1.76 45.59 -41.00
CA ILE A 856 -2.59 46.62 -41.65
C ILE A 856 -2.37 47.91 -40.87
#